data_AF-A0A1Y1QHH9-F1
#
_entry.id   AF-A0A1Y1QHH9-F1
#
_cell.length_a   1.000
_cell.length_b   1.000
_cell.length_c   1.000
_cell.angle_alpha   90.00
_cell.angle_beta   90.00
_cell.angle_gamma   90.00
#
_symmetry.space_group_name_H-M   'P 1'
#
loop_
_entity.id
_entity.type
_entity.pdbx_description
1 polymer ?
#
loop_
_entity_poly.entity_id
_entity_poly.type
_entity_poly.pdbx_seq_one_letter_code
_entity_poly.pdbx_strand_id
1 'polypeptide(L)'
;MKAFWQLPNVKFPPADTLLLTVLFIAVVEIAMVYFKLQQPWTGIQLSVEAGHLVVMAVDAQSPAAGNIAINDIVVGIAQHEQIISLPTLLKIEPLSIGTHADFKRFMHLQTQLDTILRSGKPFLLLTDLGKKIPVLPQPDTRLSNIPTIFWWLLLANSIGLLLGVIVWTYKPYTLEATALLLASISYFCANTLFRLLITREFHLPPDLMAGLISLEGGFFYLFMGSILTILCYYPNRIAPSWVLPVTALTMLFLSINYHLQWLELPVHDYILPIIPLMLYATWLFYRQWQISAGNPINRTTVLVLQLSTLLPAWLVMLLYVTPIILGAPTLIGDIANRLLVISMFVGWAIGILRFRLFDMEYWWFKSLLWIIGGSLVIVLDLLLMGAFQASTQYALGLAVIMAGFLYFPLRQWLLGKIIPSERQQLQDFLPTFSAGMADATSKEIFEARWQTLLHQRFNPLHLERVEINMTRTLLSDNGLHLTVPSLSNRHAYRLSGKWQATRLFNQTDVQHTESLLMIARMASNASETRLQAITAERRRIMHDLHDSVGAQLLTLMHKLPNPEHRQAAQMALTTLRETVRLSQKTCPLKLVEHAADWRAEIAERADAAGVELVWQQGELNGYRLTPKQVLELSQVIREAVSNALKHAAPNHLEIWLKVVDDLLHLRISNDGTFRPLAEWQQGTGIHSMQHRVTTTLQGSLRLLEQTTPPQISVLLTIPLNTG
;
A
#
# COMPACT_ATOMS: atom_id res chain seq x y z
N MET A 1 -22.86 -24.93 -11.91
CA MET A 1 -22.85 -24.54 -10.48
C MET A 1 -23.18 -23.06 -10.21
N LYS A 2 -23.50 -22.21 -11.20
CA LYS A 2 -24.02 -20.83 -10.97
C LYS A 2 -25.51 -20.77 -10.55
N ALA A 3 -26.23 -21.88 -10.61
CA ALA A 3 -27.70 -21.87 -10.51
C ALA A 3 -28.28 -22.19 -9.13
N PHE A 4 -27.48 -22.64 -8.14
CA PHE A 4 -28.03 -23.15 -6.87
C PHE A 4 -28.06 -22.12 -5.73
N TRP A 5 -27.57 -20.89 -5.93
CA TRP A 5 -27.46 -19.85 -4.89
C TRP A 5 -27.89 -18.45 -5.38
N GLN A 6 -28.92 -18.34 -6.21
CA GLN A 6 -29.55 -17.03 -6.47
C GLN A 6 -30.62 -16.76 -5.42
N LEU A 7 -30.18 -16.40 -4.21
CA LEU A 7 -31.04 -15.79 -3.20
C LEU A 7 -31.49 -14.40 -3.69
N PRO A 8 -32.72 -13.97 -3.40
CA PRO A 8 -33.22 -12.66 -3.81
C PRO A 8 -32.28 -11.56 -3.27
N ASN A 9 -31.91 -10.64 -4.17
CA ASN A 9 -30.89 -9.63 -3.96
C ASN A 9 -31.42 -8.45 -3.11
N VAL A 10 -31.96 -8.75 -1.93
CA VAL A 10 -32.41 -7.73 -0.97
C VAL A 10 -31.15 -7.19 -0.28
N LYS A 11 -30.77 -5.96 -0.63
CA LYS A 11 -29.68 -5.26 0.04
C LYS A 11 -30.23 -4.60 1.31
N PHE A 12 -30.06 -5.26 2.45
CA PHE A 12 -30.27 -4.60 3.73
C PHE A 12 -29.14 -3.58 3.97
N PRO A 13 -29.45 -2.38 4.49
CA PRO A 13 -28.45 -1.45 4.95
C PRO A 13 -27.57 -2.11 6.03
N PRO A 14 -26.24 -1.87 6.03
CA PRO A 14 -25.35 -2.47 7.02
C PRO A 14 -25.73 -2.22 8.48
N ALA A 15 -26.28 -1.03 8.75
CA ALA A 15 -26.76 -0.65 10.07
C ALA A 15 -27.94 -1.53 10.52
N ASP A 16 -28.87 -1.84 9.62
CA ASP A 16 -30.07 -2.63 9.93
C ASP A 16 -29.70 -4.09 10.20
N THR A 17 -28.79 -4.66 9.42
CA THR A 17 -28.30 -6.04 9.64
C THR A 17 -27.57 -6.17 10.97
N LEU A 18 -26.75 -5.18 11.34
CA LEU A 18 -26.09 -5.15 12.65
C LEU A 18 -27.09 -4.96 13.79
N LEU A 19 -28.08 -4.08 13.65
CA LEU A 19 -29.12 -3.88 14.64
C LEU A 19 -29.94 -5.16 14.87
N LEU A 20 -30.36 -5.84 13.80
CA LEU A 20 -31.06 -7.12 13.88
C LEU A 20 -30.21 -8.19 14.58
N THR A 21 -28.89 -8.20 14.34
CA THR A 21 -27.97 -9.13 14.99
C THR A 21 -27.85 -8.85 16.48
N VAL A 22 -27.72 -7.57 16.88
CA VAL A 22 -27.69 -7.18 18.29
C VAL A 22 -29.01 -7.54 18.99
N LEU A 23 -30.14 -7.31 18.33
CA LEU A 23 -31.46 -7.70 18.84
C LEU A 23 -31.58 -9.22 19.00
N PHE A 24 -31.10 -9.99 18.01
CA PHE A 24 -31.06 -11.46 18.09
C PHE A 24 -30.20 -11.93 19.27
N ILE A 25 -28.98 -11.40 19.42
CA ILE A 25 -28.10 -11.69 20.56
C ILE A 25 -28.84 -11.36 21.86
N ALA A 26 -29.43 -10.17 21.97
CA ALA A 26 -30.15 -9.76 23.18
C ALA A 26 -31.31 -10.71 23.52
N VAL A 27 -32.11 -11.12 22.54
CA VAL A 27 -33.22 -12.06 22.77
C VAL A 27 -32.72 -13.42 23.25
N VAL A 28 -31.70 -13.98 22.58
CA VAL A 28 -31.12 -15.28 22.98
C VAL A 28 -30.52 -15.17 24.37
N GLU A 29 -29.77 -14.11 24.66
CA GLU A 29 -29.10 -13.93 25.94
C GLU A 29 -30.07 -13.66 27.09
N ILE A 30 -31.13 -12.88 26.86
CA ILE A 30 -32.23 -12.70 27.82
C ILE A 30 -32.90 -14.04 28.12
N ALA A 31 -33.15 -14.87 27.10
CA ALA A 31 -33.72 -16.20 27.30
C ALA A 31 -32.80 -17.11 28.13
N MET A 32 -31.49 -17.05 27.91
CA MET A 32 -30.50 -17.82 28.68
C MET A 32 -30.40 -17.36 30.13
N VAL A 33 -30.40 -16.04 30.37
CA VAL A 33 -30.44 -15.48 31.73
C VAL A 33 -31.75 -15.89 32.41
N TYR A 34 -32.89 -15.73 31.75
CA TYR A 34 -34.19 -16.14 32.28
C TYR A 34 -34.22 -17.62 32.66
N PHE A 35 -33.68 -18.48 31.79
CA PHE A 35 -33.57 -19.91 32.09
C PHE A 35 -32.68 -20.19 33.31
N LYS A 36 -31.56 -19.45 33.48
CA LYS A 36 -30.72 -19.57 34.67
C LYS A 36 -31.42 -19.09 35.95
N LEU A 37 -32.24 -18.05 35.87
CA LEU A 37 -33.00 -17.55 37.04
C LEU A 37 -33.99 -18.59 37.58
N GLN A 38 -34.51 -19.49 36.73
CA GLN A 38 -35.41 -20.57 37.12
C GLN A 38 -34.71 -21.82 37.70
N GLN A 39 -33.39 -21.80 37.87
CA GLN A 39 -32.64 -22.93 38.41
C GLN A 39 -32.55 -22.86 39.94
N PRO A 40 -32.64 -24.01 40.63
CA PRO A 40 -32.45 -24.04 42.07
C PRO A 40 -31.02 -23.65 42.43
N TRP A 41 -30.90 -22.87 43.49
CA TRP A 41 -29.65 -22.25 43.90
C TRP A 41 -29.22 -22.71 45.29
N THR A 42 -27.95 -23.11 45.41
CA THR A 42 -27.33 -23.52 46.68
C THR A 42 -26.27 -22.53 47.14
N GLY A 43 -25.69 -21.74 46.22
CA GLY A 43 -24.67 -20.75 46.54
C GLY A 43 -23.32 -21.34 46.90
N ILE A 44 -23.09 -22.61 46.55
CA ILE A 44 -21.84 -23.33 46.80
C ILE A 44 -21.11 -23.51 45.48
N GLN A 45 -19.91 -22.97 45.40
CA GLN A 45 -19.05 -23.11 44.23
C GLN A 45 -18.01 -24.21 44.50
N LEU A 46 -18.14 -25.31 43.75
CA LEU A 46 -17.20 -26.43 43.79
C LEU A 46 -16.23 -26.38 42.60
N SER A 47 -14.97 -26.66 42.85
CA SER A 47 -13.95 -26.97 41.84
C SER A 47 -13.38 -28.38 42.07
N VAL A 48 -12.59 -28.87 41.11
CA VAL A 48 -11.82 -30.11 41.28
C VAL A 48 -10.38 -29.72 41.59
N GLU A 49 -9.91 -30.06 42.79
CA GLU A 49 -8.50 -29.92 43.20
C GLU A 49 -7.96 -31.25 43.70
N ALA A 50 -6.78 -31.65 43.22
CA ALA A 50 -6.12 -32.91 43.58
C ALA A 50 -7.01 -34.17 43.49
N GLY A 51 -8.00 -34.19 42.58
CA GLY A 51 -8.92 -35.31 42.42
C GLY A 51 -10.10 -35.33 43.40
N HIS A 52 -10.32 -34.25 44.14
CA HIS A 52 -11.42 -34.08 45.08
C HIS A 52 -12.29 -32.86 44.73
N LEU A 53 -13.57 -32.87 45.11
CA LEU A 53 -14.45 -31.72 44.97
C LEU A 53 -14.27 -30.80 46.17
N VAL A 54 -13.72 -29.61 45.94
CA VAL A 54 -13.37 -28.65 46.98
C VAL A 54 -14.28 -27.43 46.90
N VAL A 55 -14.71 -26.92 48.05
CA VAL A 55 -15.48 -25.69 48.16
C VAL A 55 -14.56 -24.49 47.97
N MET A 56 -14.69 -23.81 46.82
CA MET A 56 -13.89 -22.62 46.49
C MET A 56 -14.48 -21.34 47.06
N ALA A 57 -15.81 -21.25 47.05
CA ALA A 57 -16.52 -20.10 47.54
C ALA A 57 -17.93 -20.50 48.00
N VAL A 58 -18.40 -19.77 49.00
CA VAL A 58 -19.76 -19.86 49.52
C VAL A 58 -20.31 -18.44 49.48
N ASP A 59 -21.42 -18.25 48.78
CA ASP A 59 -22.07 -16.95 48.72
C ASP A 59 -22.54 -16.52 50.12
N ALA A 60 -22.44 -15.23 50.44
CA ALA A 60 -22.87 -14.73 51.76
C ALA A 60 -24.37 -14.94 52.03
N GLN A 61 -25.19 -15.03 50.98
CA GLN A 61 -26.63 -15.33 51.05
C GLN A 61 -26.92 -16.83 50.88
N SER A 62 -25.89 -17.68 50.79
CA SER A 62 -26.06 -19.12 50.62
C SER A 62 -26.81 -19.72 51.81
N PRO A 63 -27.74 -20.65 51.58
CA PRO A 63 -28.34 -21.48 52.63
C PRO A 63 -27.33 -22.30 53.44
N ALA A 64 -26.11 -22.48 52.93
CA ALA A 64 -25.01 -23.18 53.59
C ALA A 64 -23.98 -22.22 54.22
N ALA A 65 -24.19 -20.90 54.13
CA ALA A 65 -23.27 -19.89 54.67
C ALA A 65 -23.05 -20.10 56.17
N GLY A 66 -21.78 -20.10 56.59
CA GLY A 66 -21.38 -20.32 57.99
C GLY A 66 -21.32 -21.79 58.43
N ASN A 67 -21.92 -22.71 57.69
CA ASN A 67 -21.92 -24.15 58.02
C ASN A 67 -20.92 -24.96 57.20
N ILE A 68 -20.51 -24.44 56.03
CA ILE A 68 -19.48 -25.02 55.17
C ILE A 68 -18.32 -24.03 55.01
N ALA A 69 -17.09 -24.51 55.17
CA ALA A 69 -15.89 -23.68 55.06
C ALA A 69 -15.30 -23.75 53.65
N ILE A 70 -14.58 -22.70 53.26
CA ILE A 70 -13.72 -22.74 52.07
C ILE A 70 -12.65 -23.81 52.29
N ASN A 71 -12.34 -24.58 51.25
CA ASN A 71 -11.46 -25.75 51.25
C ASN A 71 -12.03 -27.04 51.89
N ASP A 72 -13.30 -27.06 52.34
CA ASP A 72 -13.95 -28.32 52.73
C ASP A 72 -14.09 -29.23 51.48
N ILE A 73 -13.82 -30.53 51.65
CA ILE A 73 -13.96 -31.52 50.58
C ILE A 73 -15.36 -32.14 50.65
N VAL A 74 -16.13 -32.03 49.57
CA VAL A 74 -17.48 -32.59 49.46
C VAL A 74 -17.41 -33.96 48.79
N VAL A 75 -17.93 -34.99 49.48
CA VAL A 75 -17.89 -36.39 49.03
C VAL A 75 -19.26 -36.89 48.58
N GLY A 76 -20.35 -36.29 49.04
CA GLY A 76 -21.68 -36.75 48.69
C GLY A 76 -22.83 -35.86 49.14
N ILE A 77 -24.04 -36.22 48.70
CA ILE A 77 -25.30 -35.65 49.14
C ILE A 77 -26.15 -36.77 49.73
N ALA A 78 -26.74 -36.55 50.90
CA ALA A 78 -27.69 -37.46 51.53
C ALA A 78 -29.07 -36.80 51.67
N GLN A 79 -30.13 -37.53 51.29
CA GLN A 79 -31.50 -37.12 51.53
C GLN A 79 -32.31 -38.34 52.00
N HIS A 80 -32.87 -38.27 53.21
CA HIS A 80 -33.46 -39.42 53.91
C HIS A 80 -32.44 -40.59 54.06
N GLU A 81 -32.75 -41.78 53.51
CA GLU A 81 -31.86 -42.96 53.51
C GLU A 81 -30.97 -43.05 52.26
N GLN A 82 -31.19 -42.19 51.26
CA GLN A 82 -30.44 -42.22 50.02
C GLN A 82 -29.17 -41.38 50.13
N ILE A 83 -28.01 -42.00 49.93
CA ILE A 83 -26.70 -41.35 49.85
C ILE A 83 -26.20 -41.44 48.42
N ILE A 84 -25.91 -40.30 47.81
CA ILE A 84 -25.31 -40.17 46.48
C ILE A 84 -23.87 -39.71 46.65
N SER A 85 -22.92 -40.48 46.12
CA SER A 85 -21.54 -40.03 46.03
C SER A 85 -21.39 -38.97 44.94
N LEU A 86 -20.61 -37.93 45.21
CA LEU A 86 -20.30 -36.88 44.26
C LEU A 86 -18.90 -37.11 43.68
N PRO A 87 -18.79 -37.73 42.49
CA PRO A 87 -17.51 -37.87 41.81
C PRO A 87 -17.07 -36.52 41.21
N THR A 88 -15.77 -36.38 40.97
CA THR A 88 -15.19 -35.23 40.25
C THR A 88 -15.79 -35.02 38.85
N LEU A 89 -16.32 -36.10 38.26
CA LEU A 89 -17.09 -36.11 37.00
C LEU A 89 -18.24 -35.07 36.98
N LEU A 90 -18.78 -34.67 38.14
CA LEU A 90 -19.81 -33.65 38.24
C LEU A 90 -19.41 -32.32 37.57
N LYS A 91 -18.14 -31.91 37.72
CA LYS A 91 -17.62 -30.61 37.28
C LYS A 91 -16.85 -30.65 35.96
N ILE A 92 -16.79 -31.81 35.30
CA ILE A 92 -16.17 -31.96 33.98
C ILE A 92 -17.09 -31.34 32.90
N GLU A 93 -16.49 -30.76 31.87
CA GLU A 93 -17.17 -30.32 30.65
C GLU A 93 -17.83 -31.54 29.99
N PRO A 94 -19.16 -31.57 29.77
CA PRO A 94 -19.83 -32.80 29.33
C PRO A 94 -19.34 -33.34 27.97
N LEU A 95 -18.96 -32.44 27.06
CA LEU A 95 -18.36 -32.81 25.77
C LEU A 95 -16.94 -33.38 25.92
N SER A 96 -16.27 -33.16 27.06
CA SER A 96 -14.93 -33.69 27.34
C SER A 96 -14.96 -35.05 28.06
N ILE A 97 -16.13 -35.70 28.15
CA ILE A 97 -16.25 -37.05 28.70
C ILE A 97 -15.83 -38.06 27.62
N GLY A 98 -14.81 -38.86 27.94
CA GLY A 98 -14.10 -39.67 26.95
C GLY A 98 -14.79 -40.98 26.52
N THR A 99 -15.57 -41.61 27.40
CA THR A 99 -16.17 -42.94 27.14
C THR A 99 -17.69 -42.92 27.25
N HIS A 100 -18.36 -43.81 26.52
CA HIS A 100 -19.82 -43.98 26.63
C HIS A 100 -20.23 -44.42 28.04
N ALA A 101 -19.40 -45.22 28.71
CA ALA A 101 -19.65 -45.69 30.07
C ALA A 101 -19.65 -44.52 31.07
N ASP A 102 -18.65 -43.64 30.99
CA ASP A 102 -18.55 -42.47 31.87
C ASP A 102 -19.64 -41.44 31.56
N PHE A 103 -20.02 -41.28 30.29
CA PHE A 103 -21.16 -40.44 29.92
C PHE A 103 -22.46 -40.95 30.53
N LYS A 104 -22.72 -42.26 30.46
CA LYS A 104 -23.91 -42.87 31.12
C LYS A 104 -23.89 -42.71 32.63
N ARG A 105 -22.71 -42.84 33.27
CA ARG A 105 -22.54 -42.57 34.71
C ARG A 105 -22.83 -41.11 35.06
N PHE A 106 -22.32 -40.18 34.25
CA PHE A 106 -22.59 -38.75 34.40
C PHE A 106 -24.08 -38.43 34.28
N MET A 107 -24.75 -38.94 33.24
CA MET A 107 -26.20 -38.75 33.05
C MET A 107 -27.00 -39.35 34.21
N HIS A 108 -26.64 -40.55 34.68
CA HIS A 108 -27.30 -41.18 35.83
C HIS A 108 -27.15 -40.35 37.11
N LEU A 109 -25.95 -39.84 37.38
CA LEU A 109 -25.70 -38.93 38.50
C LEU A 109 -26.58 -37.68 38.42
N GLN A 110 -26.70 -37.09 37.22
CA GLN A 110 -27.54 -35.90 37.00
C GLN A 110 -29.03 -36.18 37.22
N THR A 111 -29.52 -37.37 36.85
CA THR A 111 -30.90 -37.80 37.16
C THR A 111 -31.15 -37.92 38.68
N GLN A 112 -30.17 -38.45 39.42
CA GLN A 112 -30.30 -38.56 40.88
C GLN A 112 -30.28 -37.17 41.54
N LEU A 113 -29.41 -36.27 41.08
CA LEU A 113 -29.32 -34.89 41.57
C LEU A 113 -30.57 -34.06 41.23
N ASP A 114 -31.12 -34.22 40.02
CA ASP A 114 -32.39 -33.58 39.61
C ASP A 114 -33.53 -33.95 40.57
N THR A 115 -33.63 -35.23 40.91
CA THR A 115 -34.68 -35.73 41.81
C THR A 115 -34.58 -35.11 43.21
N ILE A 116 -33.37 -35.02 43.77
CA ILE A 116 -33.14 -34.43 45.09
C ILE A 116 -33.39 -32.91 45.06
N LEU A 117 -32.83 -32.20 44.09
CA LEU A 117 -32.86 -30.74 44.08
C LEU A 117 -34.23 -30.18 43.70
N ARG A 118 -34.98 -30.84 42.81
CA ARG A 118 -36.37 -30.46 42.50
C ARG A 118 -37.36 -30.80 43.61
N SER A 119 -37.02 -31.72 44.51
CA SER A 119 -37.91 -32.06 45.64
C SER A 119 -38.19 -30.86 46.55
N GLY A 120 -37.34 -29.82 46.51
CA GLY A 120 -37.45 -28.62 47.36
C GLY A 120 -37.23 -28.89 48.84
N LYS A 121 -36.85 -30.12 49.21
CA LYS A 121 -36.61 -30.55 50.59
C LYS A 121 -35.14 -30.35 50.95
N PRO A 122 -34.83 -30.13 52.24
CA PRO A 122 -33.44 -30.04 52.68
C PRO A 122 -32.70 -31.35 52.40
N PHE A 123 -31.43 -31.24 52.01
CA PHE A 123 -30.50 -32.36 51.88
C PHE A 123 -29.25 -32.08 52.74
N LEU A 124 -28.49 -33.13 53.04
CA LEU A 124 -27.25 -33.05 53.81
C LEU A 124 -26.06 -33.17 52.85
N LEU A 125 -25.18 -32.18 52.83
CA LEU A 125 -23.86 -32.32 52.23
C LEU A 125 -22.96 -33.12 53.17
N LEU A 126 -22.27 -34.11 52.61
CA LEU A 126 -21.33 -34.96 53.31
C LEU A 126 -19.91 -34.51 52.97
N THR A 127 -19.14 -34.12 53.98
CA THR A 127 -17.71 -33.83 53.81
C THR A 127 -16.85 -35.08 54.04
N ASP A 128 -15.62 -35.06 53.57
CA ASP A 128 -14.60 -36.08 53.86
C ASP A 128 -14.35 -36.28 55.37
N LEU A 129 -14.42 -35.20 56.15
CA LEU A 129 -14.33 -35.19 57.62
C LEU A 129 -15.60 -35.74 58.32
N GLY A 130 -16.56 -36.29 57.57
CA GLY A 130 -17.80 -36.85 58.11
C GLY A 130 -18.82 -35.83 58.62
N LYS A 131 -18.60 -34.52 58.40
CA LYS A 131 -19.59 -33.48 58.73
C LYS A 131 -20.80 -33.64 57.81
N LYS A 132 -22.00 -33.47 58.38
CA LYS A 132 -23.27 -33.46 57.66
C LYS A 132 -23.87 -32.06 57.72
N ILE A 133 -23.84 -31.34 56.61
CA ILE A 133 -24.23 -29.93 56.55
C ILE A 133 -25.60 -29.83 55.89
N PRO A 134 -26.66 -29.40 56.61
CA PRO A 134 -27.97 -29.23 56.02
C PRO A 134 -27.98 -28.04 55.06
N VAL A 135 -28.45 -28.29 53.83
CA VAL A 135 -28.63 -27.28 52.79
C VAL A 135 -30.06 -27.34 52.31
N LEU A 136 -30.74 -26.18 52.35
CA LEU A 136 -32.06 -26.01 51.76
C LEU A 136 -31.89 -25.26 50.43
N PRO A 137 -32.08 -25.92 49.27
CA PRO A 137 -31.94 -25.24 47.99
C PRO A 137 -33.01 -24.15 47.86
N GLN A 138 -32.61 -22.94 47.46
CA GLN A 138 -33.57 -21.91 47.07
C GLN A 138 -34.14 -22.28 45.69
N PRO A 139 -35.44 -22.02 45.45
CA PRO A 139 -36.10 -22.44 44.21
C PRO A 139 -35.57 -21.71 42.97
N ASP A 140 -35.17 -20.45 43.12
CA ASP A 140 -34.76 -19.58 42.02
C ASP A 140 -33.38 -18.97 42.28
N THR A 141 -32.61 -18.81 41.19
CA THR A 141 -31.33 -18.12 41.20
C THR A 141 -31.58 -16.62 41.00
N ARG A 142 -30.93 -15.76 41.79
CA ARG A 142 -31.00 -14.30 41.61
C ARG A 142 -29.96 -13.80 40.60
N LEU A 143 -30.24 -12.68 39.96
CA LEU A 143 -29.34 -12.06 38.98
C LEU A 143 -27.94 -11.75 39.57
N SER A 144 -27.89 -11.32 40.83
CA SER A 144 -26.65 -11.04 41.57
C SER A 144 -25.80 -12.28 41.84
N ASN A 145 -26.41 -13.46 41.82
CA ASN A 145 -25.79 -14.72 42.22
C ASN A 145 -25.25 -15.51 41.01
N ILE A 146 -25.49 -15.01 39.79
CA ILE A 146 -24.93 -15.59 38.57
C ILE A 146 -23.41 -15.37 38.56
N PRO A 147 -22.60 -16.44 38.39
CA PRO A 147 -21.14 -16.33 38.40
C PRO A 147 -20.61 -15.32 37.36
N THR A 148 -19.58 -14.56 37.72
CA THR A 148 -18.96 -13.55 36.85
C THR A 148 -18.47 -14.12 35.51
N ILE A 149 -17.99 -15.37 35.51
CA ILE A 149 -17.57 -16.08 34.30
C ILE A 149 -18.71 -16.23 33.27
N PHE A 150 -19.97 -16.31 33.71
CA PHE A 150 -21.12 -16.38 32.81
C PHE A 150 -21.21 -15.11 31.94
N TRP A 151 -21.16 -13.94 32.58
CA TRP A 151 -21.23 -12.64 31.89
C TRP A 151 -20.05 -12.41 30.96
N TRP A 152 -18.87 -12.86 31.38
CA TRP A 152 -17.67 -12.76 30.55
C TRP A 152 -17.80 -13.60 29.27
N LEU A 153 -18.22 -14.86 29.40
CA LEU A 153 -18.46 -15.76 28.27
C LEU A 153 -19.55 -15.21 27.32
N LEU A 154 -20.60 -14.58 27.84
CA LEU A 154 -21.62 -13.87 27.05
C LEU A 154 -21.03 -12.79 26.16
N LEU A 155 -20.26 -11.87 26.77
CA LEU A 155 -19.67 -10.78 26.03
C LEU A 155 -18.69 -11.30 24.98
N ALA A 156 -17.86 -12.27 25.35
CA ALA A 156 -16.87 -12.88 24.47
C ALA A 156 -17.53 -13.55 23.24
N ASN A 157 -18.55 -14.39 23.45
CA ASN A 157 -19.23 -15.11 22.36
C ASN A 157 -19.92 -14.18 21.36
N SER A 158 -20.46 -13.06 21.85
CA SER A 158 -21.16 -12.07 21.03
C SER A 158 -20.25 -11.40 19.99
N ILE A 159 -18.96 -11.20 20.33
CA ILE A 159 -17.97 -10.60 19.43
C ILE A 159 -17.78 -11.45 18.17
N GLY A 160 -17.68 -12.78 18.31
CA GLY A 160 -17.51 -13.69 17.18
C GLY A 160 -18.64 -13.59 16.15
N LEU A 161 -19.89 -13.58 16.63
CA LEU A 161 -21.08 -13.41 15.78
C LEU A 161 -21.09 -12.07 15.05
N LEU A 162 -20.81 -10.98 15.78
CA LEU A 162 -20.76 -9.64 15.19
C LEU A 162 -19.72 -9.55 14.08
N LEU A 163 -18.52 -10.12 14.27
CA LEU A 163 -17.47 -10.13 13.25
C LEU A 163 -17.92 -10.86 11.98
N GLY A 164 -18.56 -12.03 12.10
CA GLY A 164 -19.10 -12.76 10.95
C GLY A 164 -20.15 -11.97 10.18
N VAL A 165 -21.07 -11.32 10.91
CA VAL A 165 -22.11 -10.47 10.31
C VAL A 165 -21.51 -9.25 9.63
N ILE A 166 -20.56 -8.56 10.26
CA ILE A 166 -19.85 -7.41 9.65
C ILE A 166 -19.25 -7.85 8.31
N VAL A 167 -18.53 -8.97 8.29
CA VAL A 167 -17.87 -9.46 7.07
C VAL A 167 -18.89 -9.75 5.97
N TRP A 168 -19.96 -10.46 6.31
CA TRP A 168 -21.02 -10.78 5.37
C TRP A 168 -21.75 -9.54 4.85
N THR A 169 -21.93 -8.52 5.70
CA THR A 169 -22.62 -7.28 5.34
C THR A 169 -21.84 -6.48 4.29
N TYR A 170 -20.50 -6.43 4.40
CA TYR A 170 -19.64 -5.74 3.43
C TYR A 170 -19.34 -6.58 2.17
N LYS A 171 -19.38 -7.92 2.27
CA LYS A 171 -19.18 -8.85 1.15
C LYS A 171 -20.29 -9.91 1.09
N PRO A 172 -21.56 -9.51 0.84
CA PRO A 172 -22.66 -10.47 0.86
C PRO A 172 -22.57 -11.40 -0.35
N TYR A 173 -23.08 -12.62 -0.17
CA TYR A 173 -23.18 -13.66 -1.21
C TYR A 173 -21.85 -14.21 -1.75
N THR A 174 -20.71 -13.92 -1.12
CA THR A 174 -19.47 -14.67 -1.39
C THR A 174 -19.39 -15.92 -0.52
N LEU A 175 -18.74 -16.97 -1.04
CA LEU A 175 -18.65 -18.26 -0.34
C LEU A 175 -17.90 -18.10 0.99
N GLU A 176 -16.79 -17.35 0.98
CA GLU A 176 -15.95 -17.13 2.15
C GLU A 176 -16.65 -16.31 3.24
N ALA A 177 -17.41 -15.28 2.88
CA ALA A 177 -18.15 -14.48 3.84
C ALA A 177 -19.34 -15.26 4.42
N THR A 178 -20.02 -16.06 3.59
CA THR A 178 -21.13 -16.92 4.03
C THR A 178 -20.64 -18.06 4.93
N ALA A 179 -19.50 -18.68 4.59
CA ALA A 179 -18.89 -19.70 5.42
C ALA A 179 -18.41 -19.12 6.76
N LEU A 180 -17.84 -17.90 6.77
CA LEU A 180 -17.49 -17.24 8.04
C LEU A 180 -18.72 -16.90 8.87
N LEU A 181 -19.81 -16.43 8.24
CA LEU A 181 -21.07 -16.19 8.93
C LEU A 181 -21.61 -17.48 9.56
N LEU A 182 -21.61 -18.58 8.81
CA LEU A 182 -22.05 -19.90 9.30
C LEU A 182 -21.16 -20.39 10.46
N ALA A 183 -19.84 -20.22 10.35
CA ALA A 183 -18.91 -20.48 11.44
C ALA A 183 -19.21 -19.62 12.68
N SER A 184 -19.55 -18.35 12.48
CA SER A 184 -19.82 -17.41 13.58
C SER A 184 -21.14 -17.71 14.30
N ILE A 185 -22.20 -18.04 13.55
CA ILE A 185 -23.49 -18.46 14.10
C ILE A 185 -23.35 -19.78 14.86
N SER A 186 -22.73 -20.78 14.23
CA SER A 186 -22.53 -22.10 14.84
C SER A 186 -21.66 -22.01 16.10
N TYR A 187 -20.57 -21.23 16.08
CA TYR A 187 -19.78 -20.95 17.27
C TYR A 187 -20.60 -20.24 18.36
N PHE A 188 -21.37 -19.20 18.03
CA PHE A 188 -22.23 -18.51 18.99
C PHE A 188 -23.24 -19.45 19.65
N CYS A 189 -23.91 -20.30 18.87
CA CYS A 189 -24.85 -21.29 19.37
C CYS A 189 -24.15 -22.32 20.29
N ALA A 190 -23.07 -22.96 19.82
CA ALA A 190 -22.32 -23.93 20.63
C ALA A 190 -21.88 -23.32 21.97
N ASN A 191 -21.29 -22.12 21.94
CA ASN A 191 -20.76 -21.52 23.16
C ASN A 191 -21.83 -20.96 24.11
N THR A 192 -23.01 -20.66 23.59
CA THR A 192 -24.18 -20.34 24.43
C THR A 192 -24.64 -21.57 25.21
N LEU A 193 -24.66 -22.73 24.55
CA LEU A 193 -25.00 -24.02 25.19
C LEU A 193 -23.92 -24.45 26.19
N PHE A 194 -22.64 -24.39 25.78
CA PHE A 194 -21.49 -24.62 26.64
C PHE A 194 -21.57 -23.81 27.94
N ARG A 195 -21.82 -22.50 27.83
CA ARG A 195 -21.89 -21.59 28.98
C ARG A 195 -22.94 -22.06 29.98
N LEU A 196 -24.10 -22.50 29.49
CA LEU A 196 -25.17 -23.02 30.34
C LEU A 196 -24.75 -24.30 31.09
N LEU A 197 -24.03 -25.18 30.39
CA LEU A 197 -23.53 -26.45 30.91
C LEU A 197 -22.41 -26.24 31.94
N ILE A 198 -21.41 -25.40 31.67
CA ILE A 198 -20.24 -25.21 32.56
C ILE A 198 -20.61 -24.42 33.83
N THR A 199 -21.58 -23.51 33.75
CA THR A 199 -22.03 -22.68 34.88
C THR A 199 -23.15 -23.33 35.71
N ARG A 200 -23.36 -24.64 35.57
CA ARG A 200 -24.27 -25.40 36.45
C ARG A 200 -23.64 -25.57 37.84
N GLU A 201 -24.41 -25.32 38.89
CA GLU A 201 -23.94 -25.62 40.26
C GLU A 201 -23.92 -27.14 40.47
N PHE A 202 -25.10 -27.75 40.54
CA PHE A 202 -25.28 -29.21 40.72
C PHE A 202 -26.22 -29.83 39.69
N HIS A 203 -27.14 -29.03 39.14
CA HIS A 203 -28.34 -29.53 38.47
C HIS A 203 -28.57 -28.95 37.08
N LEU A 204 -28.88 -29.82 36.13
CA LEU A 204 -29.59 -29.51 34.89
C LEU A 204 -30.56 -30.66 34.58
N PRO A 205 -31.81 -30.41 34.14
CA PRO A 205 -32.75 -31.50 33.84
C PRO A 205 -32.13 -32.49 32.84
N PRO A 206 -32.12 -33.81 33.12
CA PRO A 206 -31.35 -34.77 32.33
C PRO A 206 -31.70 -34.78 30.83
N ASP A 207 -33.00 -34.74 30.51
CA ASP A 207 -33.48 -34.73 29.11
C ASP A 207 -33.02 -33.47 28.37
N LEU A 208 -33.09 -32.32 29.05
CA LEU A 208 -32.60 -31.06 28.50
C LEU A 208 -31.08 -31.13 28.32
N MET A 209 -30.35 -31.62 29.32
CA MET A 209 -28.90 -31.71 29.27
C MET A 209 -28.42 -32.58 28.10
N ALA A 210 -29.03 -33.75 27.90
CA ALA A 210 -28.71 -34.62 26.76
C ALA A 210 -28.93 -33.90 25.40
N GLY A 211 -30.03 -33.15 25.27
CA GLY A 211 -30.31 -32.33 24.09
C GLY A 211 -29.30 -31.21 23.88
N LEU A 212 -28.95 -30.47 24.95
CA LEU A 212 -27.99 -29.35 24.87
C LEU A 212 -26.59 -29.83 24.48
N ILE A 213 -26.09 -30.91 25.09
CA ILE A 213 -24.78 -31.49 24.76
C ILE A 213 -24.74 -31.93 23.29
N SER A 214 -25.82 -32.57 22.82
CA SER A 214 -25.92 -33.02 21.42
C SER A 214 -25.92 -31.86 20.43
N LEU A 215 -26.68 -30.79 20.73
CA LEU A 215 -26.72 -29.58 19.92
C LEU A 215 -25.37 -28.84 19.94
N GLU A 216 -24.73 -28.76 21.10
CA GLU A 216 -23.40 -28.14 21.26
C GLU A 216 -22.37 -28.82 20.36
N GLY A 217 -22.29 -30.16 20.42
CA GLY A 217 -21.39 -30.94 19.57
C GLY A 217 -21.68 -30.74 18.07
N GLY A 218 -22.96 -30.75 17.68
CA GLY A 218 -23.36 -30.53 16.28
C GLY A 218 -23.00 -29.13 15.76
N PHE A 219 -23.24 -28.10 16.56
CA PHE A 219 -22.83 -26.74 16.22
C PHE A 219 -21.31 -26.59 16.14
N PHE A 220 -20.55 -27.26 17.02
CA PHE A 220 -19.10 -27.23 16.94
C PHE A 220 -18.54 -27.90 15.66
N TYR A 221 -19.11 -29.04 15.24
CA TYR A 221 -18.73 -29.67 13.98
C TYR A 221 -19.13 -28.81 12.76
N LEU A 222 -20.27 -28.12 12.82
CA LEU A 222 -20.67 -27.15 11.78
C LEU A 222 -19.69 -25.97 11.70
N PHE A 223 -19.20 -25.48 12.86
CA PHE A 223 -18.14 -24.49 12.93
C PHE A 223 -16.88 -25.00 12.22
N MET A 224 -16.37 -26.19 12.57
CA MET A 224 -15.18 -26.78 11.95
C MET A 224 -15.32 -26.98 10.44
N GLY A 225 -16.46 -27.51 9.97
CA GLY A 225 -16.74 -27.67 8.54
C GLY A 225 -16.78 -26.35 7.77
N SER A 226 -17.31 -25.29 8.39
CA SER A 226 -17.34 -23.94 7.82
C SER A 226 -15.94 -23.37 7.66
N ILE A 227 -15.05 -23.58 8.64
CA ILE A 227 -13.66 -23.14 8.57
C ILE A 227 -12.86 -23.90 7.51
N LEU A 228 -13.03 -25.22 7.43
CA LEU A 228 -12.42 -26.03 6.38
C LEU A 228 -12.87 -25.57 4.99
N THR A 229 -14.13 -25.16 4.85
CA THR A 229 -14.64 -24.57 3.61
C THR A 229 -13.88 -23.31 3.23
N ILE A 230 -13.64 -22.39 4.16
CA ILE A 230 -12.84 -21.18 3.90
C ILE A 230 -11.42 -21.57 3.42
N LEU A 231 -10.75 -22.49 4.12
CA LEU A 231 -9.38 -22.92 3.79
C LEU A 231 -9.28 -23.60 2.41
N CYS A 232 -10.31 -24.34 2.00
CA CYS A 232 -10.37 -25.04 0.72
C CYS A 232 -10.58 -24.12 -0.50
N TYR A 233 -11.30 -23.00 -0.33
CA TYR A 233 -11.78 -22.18 -1.44
C TYR A 233 -11.26 -20.74 -1.46
N TYR A 234 -10.72 -20.23 -0.34
CA TYR A 234 -10.22 -18.86 -0.24
C TYR A 234 -8.78 -18.82 0.32
N PRO A 235 -7.87 -17.98 -0.24
CA PRO A 235 -8.09 -17.08 -1.37
C PRO A 235 -8.00 -17.76 -2.74
N ASN A 236 -7.38 -18.94 -2.83
CA ASN A 236 -7.41 -19.76 -4.05
C ASN A 236 -8.25 -21.01 -3.82
N ARG A 237 -8.84 -21.51 -4.91
CA ARG A 237 -9.55 -22.78 -4.90
C ARG A 237 -8.57 -23.95 -5.02
N ILE A 238 -8.42 -24.72 -3.95
CA ILE A 238 -7.56 -25.92 -3.91
C ILE A 238 -8.38 -27.19 -4.07
N ALA A 239 -9.57 -27.20 -3.45
CA ALA A 239 -10.40 -28.38 -3.43
C ALA A 239 -11.43 -28.39 -4.58
N PRO A 240 -11.70 -29.56 -5.19
CA PRO A 240 -12.83 -29.73 -6.08
C PRO A 240 -14.14 -29.59 -5.31
N SER A 241 -15.25 -29.20 -5.98
CA SER A 241 -16.52 -28.87 -5.31
C SER A 241 -17.19 -30.02 -4.56
N TRP A 242 -16.81 -31.28 -4.85
CA TRP A 242 -17.35 -32.45 -4.13
C TRP A 242 -16.80 -32.56 -2.69
N VAL A 243 -15.73 -31.84 -2.35
CA VAL A 243 -15.19 -31.84 -0.97
C VAL A 243 -16.16 -31.16 0.01
N LEU A 244 -16.94 -30.16 -0.42
CA LEU A 244 -17.97 -29.55 0.44
C LEU A 244 -19.02 -30.56 0.94
N PRO A 245 -19.74 -31.31 0.08
CA PRO A 245 -20.72 -32.27 0.57
C PRO A 245 -20.07 -33.41 1.36
N VAL A 246 -18.86 -33.85 1.02
CA VAL A 246 -18.14 -34.88 1.81
C VAL A 246 -17.80 -34.38 3.20
N THR A 247 -17.26 -33.15 3.33
CA THR A 247 -16.97 -32.55 4.64
C THR A 247 -18.25 -32.34 5.44
N ALA A 248 -19.32 -31.83 4.83
CA ALA A 248 -20.62 -31.68 5.49
C ALA A 248 -21.22 -33.02 5.97
N LEU A 249 -21.18 -34.06 5.13
CA LEU A 249 -21.62 -35.41 5.50
C LEU A 249 -20.77 -36.01 6.61
N THR A 250 -19.46 -35.76 6.60
CA THR A 250 -18.56 -36.22 7.67
C THR A 250 -18.88 -35.52 8.99
N MET A 251 -19.07 -34.20 8.99
CA MET A 251 -19.46 -33.44 10.19
C MET A 251 -20.82 -33.89 10.73
N LEU A 252 -21.77 -34.15 9.82
CA LEU A 252 -23.09 -34.67 10.19
C LEU A 252 -22.99 -36.08 10.79
N PHE A 253 -22.21 -36.96 10.18
CA PHE A 253 -21.98 -38.31 10.71
C PHE A 253 -21.35 -38.27 12.10
N LEU A 254 -20.33 -37.45 12.34
CA LEU A 254 -19.70 -37.30 13.65
C LEU A 254 -20.69 -36.76 14.69
N SER A 255 -21.53 -35.79 14.32
CA SER A 255 -22.57 -35.25 15.20
C SER A 255 -23.62 -36.30 15.56
N ILE A 256 -24.07 -37.10 14.59
CA ILE A 256 -25.06 -38.16 14.81
C ILE A 256 -24.46 -39.29 15.64
N ASN A 257 -23.20 -39.68 15.36
CA ASN A 257 -22.50 -40.70 16.13
C ASN A 257 -22.40 -40.33 17.60
N TYR A 258 -22.04 -39.08 17.90
CA TYR A 258 -21.94 -38.60 19.28
C TYR A 258 -23.29 -38.65 20.01
N HIS A 259 -24.37 -38.26 19.33
CA HIS A 259 -25.72 -38.29 19.90
C HIS A 259 -26.24 -39.73 20.13
N LEU A 260 -26.10 -40.60 19.13
CA LEU A 260 -26.66 -41.94 19.14
C LEU A 260 -25.73 -43.00 19.73
N GLN A 261 -24.47 -42.65 20.02
CA GLN A 261 -23.45 -43.53 20.60
C GLN A 261 -23.27 -44.83 19.80
N TRP A 262 -23.31 -44.75 18.46
CA TRP A 262 -23.22 -45.93 17.58
C TRP A 262 -21.85 -46.59 17.60
N LEU A 263 -20.79 -45.77 17.61
CA LEU A 263 -19.40 -46.20 17.58
C LEU A 263 -18.61 -45.43 18.65
N GLU A 264 -17.97 -46.18 19.54
CA GLU A 264 -17.03 -45.64 20.53
C GLU A 264 -15.63 -45.54 19.89
N LEU A 265 -15.06 -44.35 19.91
CA LEU A 265 -13.73 -44.05 19.43
C LEU A 265 -12.71 -44.18 20.56
N PRO A 266 -11.46 -44.56 20.24
CA PRO A 266 -10.42 -44.72 21.26
C PRO A 266 -10.11 -43.38 21.93
N VAL A 267 -9.87 -43.43 23.24
CA VAL A 267 -9.55 -42.28 24.13
C VAL A 267 -10.70 -41.31 24.33
N HIS A 268 -11.28 -40.75 23.25
CA HIS A 268 -12.34 -39.75 23.36
C HIS A 268 -13.22 -39.62 22.10
N ASP A 269 -14.54 -39.82 22.24
CA ASP A 269 -15.51 -39.76 21.12
C ASP A 269 -15.59 -38.40 20.42
N TYR A 270 -15.62 -37.32 21.19
CA TYR A 270 -15.72 -35.96 20.66
C TYR A 270 -14.38 -35.33 20.25
N ILE A 271 -13.32 -35.54 21.04
CA ILE A 271 -12.04 -34.86 20.83
C ILE A 271 -11.20 -35.52 19.74
N LEU A 272 -11.19 -36.86 19.65
CA LEU A 272 -10.33 -37.57 18.70
C LEU A 272 -10.55 -37.12 17.24
N PRO A 273 -11.79 -36.91 16.75
CA PRO A 273 -12.04 -36.40 15.40
C PRO A 273 -11.44 -35.01 15.11
N ILE A 274 -11.15 -34.19 16.12
CA ILE A 274 -10.58 -32.85 15.94
C ILE A 274 -9.13 -32.93 15.43
N ILE A 275 -8.37 -33.94 15.87
CA ILE A 275 -6.94 -34.10 15.52
C ILE A 275 -6.71 -34.24 14.01
N PRO A 276 -7.32 -35.21 13.30
CA PRO A 276 -7.14 -35.34 11.86
C PRO A 276 -7.65 -34.12 11.09
N LEU A 277 -8.71 -33.44 11.57
CA LEU A 277 -9.19 -32.19 10.97
C LEU A 277 -8.16 -31.07 11.10
N MET A 278 -7.49 -30.95 12.24
CA MET A 278 -6.42 -29.97 12.47
C MET A 278 -5.20 -30.24 11.58
N LEU A 279 -4.80 -31.51 11.44
CA LEU A 279 -3.72 -31.91 10.55
C LEU A 279 -4.09 -31.63 9.09
N TYR A 280 -5.32 -31.92 8.68
CA TYR A 280 -5.82 -31.61 7.35
C TYR A 280 -5.87 -30.10 7.08
N ALA A 281 -6.32 -29.29 8.03
CA ALA A 281 -6.29 -27.83 7.94
C ALA A 281 -4.85 -27.30 7.77
N THR A 282 -3.89 -27.87 8.50
CA THR A 282 -2.46 -27.54 8.40
C THR A 282 -1.87 -27.96 7.04
N TRP A 283 -2.33 -29.08 6.47
CA TRP A 283 -1.95 -29.49 5.12
C TRP A 283 -2.54 -28.57 4.05
N LEU A 284 -3.83 -28.19 4.17
CA LEU A 284 -4.48 -27.22 3.27
C LEU A 284 -3.75 -25.87 3.29
N PHE A 285 -3.25 -25.47 4.46
CA PHE A 285 -2.41 -24.30 4.60
C PHE A 285 -1.18 -24.35 3.69
N TYR A 286 -0.44 -25.45 3.80
CA TYR A 286 0.79 -25.63 3.04
C TYR A 286 0.51 -25.58 1.54
N ARG A 287 -0.62 -26.15 1.11
CA ARG A 287 -1.09 -26.08 -0.28
C ARG A 287 -1.49 -24.66 -0.72
N GLN A 288 -2.22 -23.90 0.09
CA GLN A 288 -2.55 -22.49 -0.20
C GLN A 288 -1.29 -21.64 -0.37
N TRP A 289 -0.30 -21.86 0.50
CA TRP A 289 0.97 -21.15 0.46
C TRP A 289 1.74 -21.42 -0.84
N GLN A 290 1.86 -22.69 -1.24
CA GLN A 290 2.52 -23.09 -2.48
C GLN A 290 1.88 -22.45 -3.72
N ILE A 291 0.55 -22.50 -3.81
CA ILE A 291 -0.19 -21.99 -4.98
C ILE A 291 -0.14 -20.45 -5.04
N SER A 292 -0.05 -19.78 -3.89
CA SER A 292 0.00 -18.31 -3.80
C SER A 292 1.38 -17.73 -4.08
N ALA A 293 2.40 -18.55 -4.36
CA ALA A 293 3.78 -18.08 -4.57
C ALA A 293 3.91 -17.07 -5.72
N GLY A 294 3.06 -17.16 -6.75
CA GLY A 294 3.07 -16.27 -7.91
C GLY A 294 2.29 -14.96 -7.76
N ASN A 295 1.52 -14.77 -6.67
CA ASN A 295 0.73 -13.56 -6.45
C ASN A 295 0.98 -13.00 -5.03
N PRO A 296 1.72 -11.89 -4.89
CA PRO A 296 2.12 -11.34 -3.59
C PRO A 296 0.92 -10.89 -2.72
N ILE A 297 -0.20 -10.50 -3.34
CA ILE A 297 -1.43 -10.12 -2.63
C ILE A 297 -2.08 -11.35 -2.02
N ASN A 298 -2.23 -12.42 -2.80
CA ASN A 298 -2.77 -13.69 -2.30
C ASN A 298 -1.85 -14.27 -1.23
N ARG A 299 -0.53 -14.16 -1.39
CA ARG A 299 0.44 -14.64 -0.40
C ARG A 299 0.32 -13.94 0.95
N THR A 300 0.12 -12.62 0.95
CA THR A 300 -0.10 -11.84 2.17
C THR A 300 -1.44 -12.22 2.82
N THR A 301 -2.49 -12.35 2.00
CA THR A 301 -3.82 -12.79 2.46
C THR A 301 -3.77 -14.18 3.10
N VAL A 302 -3.11 -15.14 2.46
CA VAL A 302 -2.87 -16.50 2.96
C VAL A 302 -2.15 -16.43 4.31
N LEU A 303 -1.06 -15.67 4.40
CA LEU A 303 -0.27 -15.53 5.61
C LEU A 303 -1.09 -14.98 6.79
N VAL A 304 -1.84 -13.89 6.57
CA VAL A 304 -2.65 -13.22 7.60
C VAL A 304 -3.78 -14.11 8.09
N LEU A 305 -4.56 -14.69 7.16
CA LEU A 305 -5.63 -15.61 7.52
C LEU A 305 -5.10 -16.79 8.34
N GLN A 306 -3.95 -17.33 7.94
CA GLN A 306 -3.46 -18.57 8.48
C GLN A 306 -2.73 -18.40 9.82
N LEU A 307 -1.91 -17.37 9.96
CA LEU A 307 -1.37 -17.00 11.28
C LEU A 307 -2.48 -16.71 12.26
N SER A 308 -3.55 -16.06 11.82
CA SER A 308 -4.66 -15.77 12.73
C SER A 308 -5.47 -17.00 13.13
N THR A 309 -5.30 -18.15 12.47
CA THR A 309 -6.23 -19.28 12.61
C THR A 309 -5.54 -20.54 13.05
N LEU A 310 -4.51 -20.98 12.32
CA LEU A 310 -3.75 -22.16 12.73
C LEU A 310 -2.97 -21.92 14.02
N LEU A 311 -2.41 -20.72 14.24
CA LEU A 311 -1.62 -20.49 15.43
C LEU A 311 -2.49 -20.55 16.71
N PRO A 312 -3.60 -19.79 16.86
CA PRO A 312 -4.46 -19.96 18.02
C PRO A 312 -5.04 -21.37 18.12
N ALA A 313 -5.42 -22.00 16.99
CA ALA A 313 -5.95 -23.36 16.99
C ALA A 313 -4.93 -24.40 17.52
N TRP A 314 -3.65 -24.29 17.14
CA TRP A 314 -2.59 -25.14 17.67
C TRP A 314 -2.27 -24.83 19.13
N LEU A 315 -2.37 -23.57 19.57
CA LEU A 315 -2.24 -23.23 20.99
C LEU A 315 -3.37 -23.85 21.81
N VAL A 316 -4.62 -23.80 21.33
CA VAL A 316 -5.75 -24.51 21.95
C VAL A 316 -5.52 -26.01 21.95
N MET A 317 -5.04 -26.57 20.83
CA MET A 317 -4.73 -28.00 20.73
C MET A 317 -3.71 -28.43 21.79
N LEU A 318 -2.59 -27.70 21.91
CA LEU A 318 -1.49 -28.06 22.81
C LEU A 318 -1.76 -27.74 24.28
N LEU A 319 -2.38 -26.59 24.59
CA LEU A 319 -2.53 -26.09 25.95
C LEU A 319 -3.85 -26.48 26.62
N TYR A 320 -4.87 -26.84 25.83
CA TYR A 320 -6.20 -27.18 26.34
C TYR A 320 -6.59 -28.61 25.99
N VAL A 321 -6.56 -28.98 24.70
CA VAL A 321 -7.07 -30.28 24.23
C VAL A 321 -6.14 -31.44 24.59
N THR A 322 -4.83 -31.32 24.38
CA THR A 322 -3.86 -32.39 24.68
C THR A 322 -3.86 -32.80 26.16
N PRO A 323 -3.86 -31.88 27.15
CA PRO A 323 -4.02 -32.26 28.55
C PRO A 323 -5.28 -33.08 28.82
N ILE A 324 -6.42 -32.71 28.24
CA ILE A 324 -7.69 -33.45 28.40
C ILE A 324 -7.55 -34.88 27.89
N ILE A 325 -6.95 -35.07 26.70
CA ILE A 325 -6.70 -36.40 26.13
C ILE A 325 -5.81 -37.25 27.04
N LEU A 326 -4.83 -36.63 27.70
CA LEU A 326 -3.90 -37.30 28.62
C LEU A 326 -4.47 -37.50 30.03
N GLY A 327 -5.71 -37.05 30.30
CA GLY A 327 -6.31 -37.09 31.63
C GLY A 327 -5.65 -36.13 32.64
N ALA A 328 -4.94 -35.12 32.14
CA ALA A 328 -4.26 -34.10 32.94
C ALA A 328 -5.09 -32.81 33.04
N PRO A 329 -4.90 -31.98 34.09
CA PRO A 329 -5.56 -30.67 34.17
C PRO A 329 -5.15 -29.76 33.00
N THR A 330 -6.08 -28.93 32.54
CA THR A 330 -5.82 -27.99 31.45
C THR A 330 -4.79 -26.94 31.87
N LEU A 331 -3.92 -26.54 30.94
CA LEU A 331 -2.84 -25.58 31.21
C LEU A 331 -3.31 -24.12 31.11
N ILE A 332 -4.41 -23.91 30.39
CA ILE A 332 -5.09 -22.63 30.28
C ILE A 332 -6.56 -22.81 30.66
N GLY A 333 -7.14 -21.83 31.35
CA GLY A 333 -8.56 -21.85 31.69
C GLY A 333 -9.48 -21.51 30.50
N ASP A 334 -10.78 -21.73 30.69
CA ASP A 334 -11.81 -21.54 29.65
C ASP A 334 -11.79 -20.14 29.03
N ILE A 335 -11.58 -19.10 29.84
CA ILE A 335 -11.51 -17.71 29.38
C ILE A 335 -10.39 -17.53 28.36
N ALA A 336 -9.19 -18.05 28.65
CA ALA A 336 -8.04 -17.96 27.76
C ALA A 336 -8.25 -18.76 26.47
N ASN A 337 -8.86 -19.96 26.58
CA ASN A 337 -9.27 -20.75 25.42
C ASN A 337 -10.24 -19.97 24.50
N ARG A 338 -11.26 -19.31 25.06
CA ARG A 338 -12.22 -18.50 24.29
C ARG A 338 -11.58 -17.27 23.65
N LEU A 339 -10.66 -16.59 24.33
CA LEU A 339 -9.89 -15.48 23.74
C LEU A 339 -9.09 -15.92 22.51
N LEU A 340 -8.46 -17.09 22.57
CA LEU A 340 -7.73 -17.65 21.42
C LEU A 340 -8.66 -17.91 20.25
N VAL A 341 -9.85 -18.48 20.46
CA VAL A 341 -10.79 -18.73 19.37
C VAL A 341 -11.38 -17.43 18.79
N ILE A 342 -11.73 -16.44 19.64
CA ILE A 342 -12.20 -15.12 19.16
C ILE A 342 -11.13 -14.42 18.33
N SER A 343 -9.85 -14.58 18.69
CA SER A 343 -8.74 -14.04 17.90
C SER A 343 -8.75 -14.60 16.46
N MET A 344 -9.19 -15.84 16.26
CA MET A 344 -9.35 -16.44 14.93
C MET A 344 -10.39 -15.71 14.09
N PHE A 345 -11.54 -15.37 14.68
CA PHE A 345 -12.58 -14.60 14.01
C PHE A 345 -12.13 -13.20 13.63
N VAL A 346 -11.38 -12.53 14.50
CA VAL A 346 -10.81 -11.19 14.21
C VAL A 346 -9.90 -11.26 12.99
N GLY A 347 -8.98 -12.22 12.95
CA GLY A 347 -8.06 -12.33 11.82
C GLY A 347 -8.70 -12.84 10.53
N TRP A 348 -9.72 -13.70 10.60
CA TRP A 348 -10.53 -14.03 9.42
C TRP A 348 -11.27 -12.80 8.90
N ALA A 349 -11.88 -12.01 9.78
CA ALA A 349 -12.59 -10.81 9.39
C ALA A 349 -11.63 -9.84 8.68
N ILE A 350 -10.44 -9.59 9.23
CA ILE A 350 -9.40 -8.76 8.61
C ILE A 350 -8.98 -9.33 7.25
N GLY A 351 -8.63 -10.61 7.17
CA GLY A 351 -8.13 -11.23 5.93
C GLY A 351 -9.18 -11.38 4.82
N ILE A 352 -10.47 -11.48 5.15
CA ILE A 352 -11.56 -11.54 4.16
C ILE A 352 -11.99 -10.13 3.73
N LEU A 353 -12.14 -9.19 4.67
CA LEU A 353 -12.67 -7.86 4.36
C LEU A 353 -11.74 -7.03 3.49
N ARG A 354 -10.43 -7.30 3.54
CA ARG A 354 -9.42 -6.57 2.75
C ARG A 354 -9.49 -5.04 2.91
N PHE A 355 -10.13 -4.52 3.97
CA PHE A 355 -10.24 -3.09 4.23
C PHE A 355 -8.89 -2.60 4.80
N ARG A 356 -8.15 -1.80 4.02
CA ARG A 356 -6.93 -1.10 4.45
C ARG A 356 -5.88 -2.01 5.13
N LEU A 357 -5.49 -3.08 4.44
CA LEU A 357 -4.63 -4.16 4.96
C LEU A 357 -3.39 -3.69 5.72
N PHE A 358 -2.66 -2.65 5.33
CA PHE A 358 -1.32 -2.46 5.88
C PHE A 358 -1.27 -1.94 7.34
N ASP A 359 -2.20 -1.09 7.79
CA ASP A 359 -2.14 -0.53 9.15
C ASP A 359 -2.87 -1.39 10.19
N MET A 360 -4.00 -2.01 9.84
CA MET A 360 -4.76 -2.86 10.77
C MET A 360 -4.13 -4.26 10.92
N GLU A 361 -3.57 -4.84 9.85
CA GLU A 361 -2.82 -6.11 9.95
C GLU A 361 -1.54 -5.94 10.77
N TYR A 362 -0.91 -4.77 10.72
CA TYR A 362 0.29 -4.46 11.49
C TYR A 362 0.05 -4.56 13.00
N TRP A 363 -0.98 -3.89 13.51
CA TRP A 363 -1.33 -3.92 14.93
C TRP A 363 -1.84 -5.30 15.36
N TRP A 364 -2.61 -5.96 14.49
CA TRP A 364 -3.08 -7.32 14.75
C TRP A 364 -1.94 -8.33 14.86
N PHE A 365 -1.01 -8.33 13.90
CA PHE A 365 0.13 -9.24 13.90
C PHE A 365 1.06 -9.00 15.10
N LYS A 366 1.28 -7.73 15.47
CA LYS A 366 1.96 -7.39 16.72
C LYS A 366 1.28 -8.02 17.93
N SER A 367 -0.04 -7.92 18.03
CA SER A 367 -0.83 -8.47 19.15
C SER A 367 -0.71 -9.99 19.23
N LEU A 368 -0.78 -10.68 18.09
CA LEU A 368 -0.60 -12.14 18.03
C LEU A 368 0.79 -12.58 18.49
N LEU A 369 1.84 -11.80 18.18
CA LEU A 369 3.18 -12.07 18.68
C LEU A 369 3.25 -11.95 20.20
N TRP A 370 2.51 -11.06 20.86
CA TRP A 370 2.49 -11.01 22.33
C TRP A 370 1.88 -12.28 22.94
N ILE A 371 0.82 -12.82 22.33
CA ILE A 371 0.20 -14.08 22.74
C ILE A 371 1.22 -15.23 22.64
N ILE A 372 1.97 -15.30 21.53
CA ILE A 372 3.05 -16.30 21.37
C ILE A 372 4.08 -16.19 22.51
N GLY A 373 4.50 -14.96 22.83
CA GLY A 373 5.45 -14.73 23.92
C GLY A 373 4.95 -15.26 25.26
N GLY A 374 3.69 -14.97 25.61
CA GLY A 374 3.07 -15.46 26.83
C GLY A 374 2.92 -16.99 26.85
N SER A 375 2.44 -17.59 25.75
CA SER A 375 2.32 -19.05 25.63
C SER A 375 3.67 -19.76 25.68
N LEU A 376 4.73 -19.16 25.13
CA LEU A 376 6.09 -19.70 25.18
C LEU A 376 6.60 -19.79 26.62
N VAL A 377 6.32 -18.79 27.47
CA VAL A 377 6.66 -18.84 28.90
C VAL A 377 5.99 -20.04 29.56
N ILE A 378 4.69 -20.25 29.34
CA ILE A 378 3.94 -21.37 29.94
C ILE A 378 4.53 -22.71 29.51
N VAL A 379 4.79 -22.90 28.20
CA VAL A 379 5.36 -24.14 27.67
C VAL A 379 6.76 -24.41 28.22
N LEU A 380 7.61 -23.39 28.30
CA LEU A 380 8.96 -23.51 28.86
C LEU A 380 8.94 -23.81 30.35
N ASP A 381 8.06 -23.16 31.11
CA ASP A 381 7.89 -23.39 32.54
C ASP A 381 7.52 -24.86 32.83
N LEU A 382 6.57 -25.40 32.06
CA LEU A 382 6.18 -26.81 32.14
C LEU A 382 7.28 -27.77 31.69
N LEU A 383 8.03 -27.44 30.63
CA LEU A 383 9.16 -28.26 30.20
C LEU A 383 10.27 -28.30 31.26
N LEU A 384 10.53 -27.18 31.92
CA LEU A 384 11.53 -27.11 33.00
C LEU A 384 11.07 -27.89 34.22
N MET A 385 9.81 -27.76 34.62
CA MET A 385 9.25 -28.54 35.74
C MET A 385 9.18 -30.04 35.42
N GLY A 386 8.75 -30.41 34.22
CA GLY A 386 8.52 -31.81 33.83
C GLY A 386 9.78 -32.55 33.40
N ALA A 387 10.50 -32.02 32.40
CA ALA A 387 11.65 -32.71 31.81
C ALA A 387 12.94 -32.54 32.64
N PHE A 388 13.09 -31.40 33.32
CA PHE A 388 14.30 -31.09 34.09
C PHE A 388 14.10 -31.17 35.60
N GLN A 389 12.90 -31.51 36.08
CA GLN A 389 12.54 -31.55 37.51
C GLN A 389 12.94 -30.26 38.25
N ALA A 390 12.90 -29.12 37.56
CA ALA A 390 13.29 -27.85 38.14
C ALA A 390 12.31 -27.48 39.26
N SER A 391 12.83 -26.94 40.37
CA SER A 391 11.97 -26.49 41.46
C SER A 391 11.04 -25.37 41.00
N THR A 392 9.79 -25.39 41.45
CA THR A 392 8.74 -24.42 41.11
C THR A 392 9.17 -22.96 41.36
N GLN A 393 10.09 -22.73 42.30
CA GLN A 393 10.62 -21.40 42.62
C GLN A 393 11.53 -20.80 41.53
N TYR A 394 12.24 -21.63 40.77
CA TYR A 394 13.19 -21.17 39.73
C TYR A 394 12.68 -21.41 38.30
N ALA A 395 11.76 -22.36 38.10
CA ALA A 395 11.23 -22.72 36.79
C ALA A 395 10.61 -21.52 36.05
N LEU A 396 9.73 -20.76 36.71
CA LEU A 396 9.06 -19.61 36.11
C LEU A 396 10.05 -18.51 35.73
N GLY A 397 11.00 -18.20 36.62
CA GLY A 397 12.02 -17.17 36.37
C GLY A 397 12.91 -17.54 35.17
N LEU A 398 13.34 -18.80 35.10
CA LEU A 398 14.14 -19.30 33.98
C LEU A 398 13.33 -19.34 32.68
N ALA A 399 12.06 -19.73 32.75
CA ALA A 399 11.15 -19.74 31.61
C ALA A 399 10.94 -18.34 31.02
N VAL A 400 10.77 -17.32 31.85
CA VAL A 400 10.66 -15.91 31.41
C VAL A 400 11.96 -15.44 30.74
N ILE A 401 13.12 -15.76 31.32
CA ILE A 401 14.43 -15.40 30.75
C ILE A 401 14.63 -16.08 29.39
N MET A 402 14.43 -17.40 29.33
CA MET A 402 14.56 -18.18 28.10
C MET A 402 13.56 -17.72 27.03
N ALA A 403 12.30 -17.50 27.41
CA ALA A 403 11.29 -16.98 26.51
C ALA A 403 11.70 -15.62 25.97
N GLY A 404 12.21 -14.70 26.79
CA GLY A 404 12.73 -13.40 26.33
C GLY A 404 13.83 -13.56 25.28
N PHE A 405 14.83 -14.39 25.55
CA PHE A 405 15.95 -14.63 24.63
C PHE A 405 15.53 -15.26 23.31
N LEU A 406 14.55 -16.16 23.31
CA LEU A 406 14.03 -16.79 22.08
C LEU A 406 13.06 -15.86 21.34
N TYR A 407 12.19 -15.19 22.08
CA TYR A 407 11.09 -14.41 21.56
C TYR A 407 11.55 -13.12 20.88
N PHE A 408 12.43 -12.32 21.50
CA PHE A 408 12.80 -11.02 20.95
C PHE A 408 13.49 -11.13 19.57
N PRO A 409 14.50 -12.00 19.36
CA PRO A 409 15.11 -12.18 18.04
C PRO A 409 14.13 -12.75 17.01
N LEU A 410 13.32 -13.75 17.39
CA LEU A 410 12.32 -14.35 16.50
C LEU A 410 11.26 -13.33 16.08
N ARG A 411 10.77 -12.52 17.03
CA ARG A 411 9.82 -11.43 16.80
C ARG A 411 10.39 -10.41 15.81
N GLN A 412 11.62 -9.96 16.02
CA GLN A 412 12.28 -8.99 15.15
C GLN A 412 12.45 -9.54 13.73
N TRP A 413 12.87 -10.80 13.62
CA TRP A 413 13.02 -11.50 12.35
C TRP A 413 11.68 -11.68 11.62
N LEU A 414 10.63 -12.13 12.32
CA LEU A 414 9.28 -12.29 11.76
C LEU A 414 8.72 -10.96 11.26
N LEU A 415 8.80 -9.89 12.08
CA LEU A 415 8.36 -8.56 11.69
C LEU A 415 9.14 -8.07 10.46
N GLY A 416 10.45 -8.23 10.41
CA GLY A 416 11.28 -7.80 9.28
C GLY A 416 11.03 -8.58 7.98
N LYS A 417 10.64 -9.86 8.07
CA LYS A 417 10.37 -10.72 6.91
C LYS A 417 8.95 -10.57 6.38
N ILE A 418 7.98 -10.32 7.25
CA ILE A 418 6.56 -10.24 6.92
C ILE A 418 6.15 -8.80 6.58
N ILE A 419 6.73 -7.81 7.27
CA ILE A 419 6.41 -6.40 7.07
C ILE A 419 7.53 -5.78 6.23
N PRO A 420 7.28 -5.49 4.95
CA PRO A 420 8.28 -4.85 4.12
C PRO A 420 8.46 -3.42 4.62
N SER A 421 9.56 -3.14 5.34
CA SER A 421 9.97 -1.76 5.58
C SER A 421 10.06 -1.03 4.23
N GLU A 422 9.68 0.25 4.19
CA GLU A 422 9.85 1.07 2.98
C GLU A 422 11.31 0.94 2.53
N ARG A 423 11.53 0.40 1.32
CA ARG A 423 12.88 0.10 0.81
C ARG A 423 13.72 1.37 0.64
N GLN A 424 13.05 2.52 0.49
CA GLN A 424 13.62 3.85 0.50
C GLN A 424 12.62 4.75 1.21
N GLN A 425 13.04 5.37 2.31
CA GLN A 425 12.25 6.42 2.91
C GLN A 425 12.14 7.59 1.92
N LEU A 426 11.15 8.46 2.08
CA LEU A 426 11.06 9.66 1.24
C LEU A 426 12.35 10.50 1.34
N GLN A 427 12.92 10.57 2.54
CA GLN A 427 14.14 11.33 2.85
C GLN A 427 15.34 10.91 1.98
N ASP A 428 15.53 9.60 1.76
CA ASP A 428 16.61 9.07 0.92
C ASP A 428 16.45 9.40 -0.57
N PHE A 429 15.22 9.68 -1.01
CA PHE A 429 14.90 9.94 -2.42
C PHE A 429 14.90 11.44 -2.76
N LEU A 430 14.76 12.33 -1.77
CA LEU A 430 14.74 13.78 -1.99
C LEU A 430 16.00 14.31 -2.71
N PRO A 431 17.24 13.87 -2.39
CA PRO A 431 18.43 14.31 -3.12
C PRO A 431 18.36 13.94 -4.61
N THR A 432 18.01 12.70 -4.92
CA THR A 432 17.86 12.20 -6.30
C THR A 432 16.78 12.96 -7.06
N PHE A 433 15.64 13.23 -6.41
CA PHE A 433 14.56 14.03 -6.98
C PHE A 433 15.02 15.46 -7.31
N SER A 434 15.71 16.11 -6.37
CA SER A 434 16.21 17.47 -6.57
C SER A 434 17.24 17.56 -7.70
N ALA A 435 18.20 16.63 -7.75
CA ALA A 435 19.19 16.56 -8.82
C ALA A 435 18.55 16.28 -10.18
N GLY A 436 17.56 15.37 -10.24
CA GLY A 436 16.86 15.04 -11.47
C GLY A 436 15.99 16.18 -12.03
N MET A 437 15.58 17.12 -11.19
CA MET A 437 14.76 18.29 -11.56
C MET A 437 15.58 19.56 -11.82
N ALA A 438 16.81 19.68 -11.30
CA ALA A 438 17.62 20.90 -11.36
C ALA A 438 18.05 21.28 -12.79
N ASP A 439 18.37 20.30 -13.63
CA ASP A 439 18.92 20.53 -14.98
C ASP A 439 17.84 20.77 -16.06
N ALA A 440 16.55 20.73 -15.69
CA ALA A 440 15.47 20.86 -16.64
C ALA A 440 15.23 22.33 -17.03
N THR A 441 15.32 22.62 -18.33
CA THR A 441 15.18 23.99 -18.87
C THR A 441 13.88 24.23 -19.63
N SER A 442 13.09 23.19 -19.93
CA SER A 442 11.79 23.31 -20.62
C SER A 442 10.71 22.45 -19.96
N LYS A 443 9.43 22.78 -20.20
CA LYS A 443 8.27 22.03 -19.67
C LYS A 443 8.27 20.58 -20.14
N GLU A 444 8.67 20.31 -21.37
CA GLU A 444 8.77 18.96 -21.92
C GLU A 444 9.83 18.13 -21.20
N ILE A 445 11.00 18.74 -20.91
CA ILE A 445 12.08 18.08 -20.16
C ILE A 445 11.64 17.82 -18.72
N PHE A 446 10.98 18.79 -18.07
CA PHE A 446 10.41 18.59 -16.73
C PHE A 446 9.43 17.43 -16.69
N GLU A 447 8.53 17.31 -17.68
CA GLU A 447 7.56 16.21 -17.75
C GLU A 447 8.25 14.84 -17.96
N ALA A 448 9.24 14.77 -18.86
CA ALA A 448 10.01 13.55 -19.08
C ALA A 448 10.80 13.11 -17.83
N ARG A 449 11.40 14.06 -17.10
CA ARG A 449 12.08 13.80 -15.82
C ARG A 449 11.10 13.36 -14.75
N TRP A 450 9.94 13.98 -14.66
CA TRP A 450 8.87 13.57 -13.74
C TRP A 450 8.46 12.12 -13.95
N GLN A 451 8.20 11.73 -15.20
CA GLN A 451 7.90 10.33 -15.54
C GLN A 451 9.03 9.37 -15.13
N THR A 452 10.28 9.76 -15.37
CA THR A 452 11.47 8.95 -15.02
C THR A 452 11.59 8.77 -13.50
N LEU A 453 11.36 9.83 -12.72
CA LEU A 453 11.43 9.80 -11.26
C LEU A 453 10.29 8.96 -10.66
N LEU A 454 9.09 9.01 -11.24
CA LEU A 454 8.00 8.11 -10.84
C LEU A 454 8.36 6.64 -11.07
N HIS A 455 8.97 6.32 -12.22
CA HIS A 455 9.44 4.97 -12.50
C HIS A 455 10.56 4.54 -11.53
N GLN A 456 11.52 5.41 -11.23
CA GLN A 456 12.61 5.10 -10.28
C GLN A 456 12.11 4.90 -8.84
N ARG A 457 11.19 5.76 -8.36
CA ARG A 457 10.66 5.70 -6.99
C ARG A 457 9.83 4.45 -6.74
N PHE A 458 8.99 4.09 -7.71
CA PHE A 458 7.98 3.04 -7.51
C PHE A 458 8.31 1.73 -8.19
N ASN A 459 9.21 1.72 -9.18
CA ASN A 459 9.56 0.56 -10.01
C ASN A 459 8.32 -0.28 -10.39
N PRO A 460 7.32 0.33 -11.05
CA PRO A 460 6.02 -0.30 -11.30
C PRO A 460 6.14 -1.46 -12.30
N LEU A 461 5.19 -2.39 -12.27
CA LEU A 461 5.07 -3.45 -13.29
C LEU A 461 4.67 -2.86 -14.65
N HIS A 462 3.73 -1.91 -14.64
CA HIS A 462 3.31 -1.17 -15.83
C HIS A 462 3.18 0.33 -15.52
N LEU A 463 3.59 1.16 -16.47
CA LEU A 463 3.41 2.61 -16.43
C LEU A 463 2.70 3.01 -17.73
N GLU A 464 1.45 3.45 -17.60
CA GLU A 464 0.60 3.84 -18.73
C GLU A 464 0.27 5.34 -18.67
N ARG A 465 0.23 5.98 -19.82
CA ARG A 465 -0.27 7.35 -19.95
C ARG A 465 -1.76 7.30 -20.25
N VAL A 466 -2.57 7.99 -19.45
CA VAL A 466 -4.03 8.02 -19.57
C VAL A 466 -4.48 9.46 -19.78
N GLU A 467 -5.32 9.71 -20.79
CA GLU A 467 -5.85 11.04 -21.12
C GLU A 467 -7.01 11.42 -20.19
N ILE A 468 -6.70 11.67 -18.93
CA ILE A 468 -7.66 12.15 -17.94
C ILE A 468 -7.11 13.43 -17.32
N ASN A 469 -7.94 14.47 -17.28
CA ASN A 469 -7.64 15.69 -16.54
C ASN A 469 -7.86 15.46 -15.05
N MET A 470 -6.76 15.41 -14.30
CA MET A 470 -6.77 15.24 -12.85
C MET A 470 -5.80 16.21 -12.19
N THR A 471 -6.13 16.68 -11.00
CA THR A 471 -5.31 17.61 -10.21
C THR A 471 -4.66 16.97 -9.01
N ARG A 472 -5.18 15.82 -8.56
CA ARG A 472 -4.74 15.08 -7.37
C ARG A 472 -4.37 13.65 -7.70
N THR A 473 -3.50 13.08 -6.88
CA THR A 473 -3.11 11.67 -7.00
C THR A 473 -4.22 10.79 -6.42
N LEU A 474 -4.63 9.76 -7.16
CA LEU A 474 -5.69 8.84 -6.71
C LEU A 474 -5.17 7.41 -6.62
N LEU A 475 -5.64 6.72 -5.60
CA LEU A 475 -5.44 5.29 -5.42
C LEU A 475 -6.67 4.54 -5.95
N SER A 476 -6.47 3.53 -6.81
CA SER A 476 -7.56 2.68 -7.30
C SER A 476 -7.27 1.19 -7.10
N ASP A 477 -8.32 0.38 -7.20
CA ASP A 477 -8.29 -1.08 -7.10
C ASP A 477 -7.53 -1.59 -5.85
N ASN A 478 -7.84 -0.97 -4.70
CA ASN A 478 -7.26 -1.29 -3.39
C ASN A 478 -5.73 -1.18 -3.33
N GLY A 479 -5.14 -0.22 -4.04
CA GLY A 479 -3.70 0.04 -4.01
C GLY A 479 -2.92 -0.72 -5.09
N LEU A 480 -3.59 -1.40 -6.01
CA LEU A 480 -2.94 -1.97 -7.20
C LEU A 480 -2.45 -0.89 -8.16
N HIS A 481 -3.20 0.21 -8.26
CA HIS A 481 -2.89 1.31 -9.15
C HIS A 481 -2.78 2.64 -8.39
N LEU A 482 -1.78 3.43 -8.77
CA LEU A 482 -1.59 4.82 -8.36
C LEU A 482 -1.67 5.69 -9.62
N THR A 483 -2.69 6.54 -9.69
CA THR A 483 -2.87 7.48 -10.80
C THR A 483 -2.36 8.85 -10.39
N VAL A 484 -1.27 9.28 -11.03
CA VAL A 484 -0.56 10.52 -10.72
C VAL A 484 -0.77 11.52 -11.87
N PRO A 485 -1.20 12.75 -11.62
CA PRO A 485 -1.38 13.73 -12.69
C PRO A 485 -0.04 14.18 -13.29
N SER A 486 -0.07 14.63 -14.55
CA SER A 486 1.07 15.28 -15.22
C SER A 486 1.39 16.64 -14.60
N LEU A 487 2.58 17.18 -14.88
CA LEU A 487 2.92 18.54 -14.44
C LEU A 487 1.99 19.58 -15.07
N SER A 488 1.56 19.31 -16.30
CA SER A 488 0.66 20.15 -17.11
C SER A 488 -0.84 19.95 -16.86
N ASN A 489 -1.26 19.00 -16.00
CA ASN A 489 -2.67 18.59 -15.78
C ASN A 489 -3.43 18.08 -17.02
N ARG A 490 -2.76 17.83 -18.15
CA ARG A 490 -3.40 17.39 -19.42
C ARG A 490 -3.61 15.89 -19.53
N HIS A 491 -2.87 15.11 -18.74
CA HIS A 491 -2.97 13.66 -18.70
C HIS A 491 -2.54 13.17 -17.32
N ALA A 492 -2.66 11.88 -17.08
CA ALA A 492 -2.18 11.22 -15.88
C ALA A 492 -1.30 10.01 -16.23
N TYR A 493 -0.44 9.64 -15.29
CA TYR A 493 0.35 8.41 -15.31
C TYR A 493 -0.31 7.41 -14.37
N ARG A 494 -0.75 6.28 -14.91
CA ARG A 494 -1.24 5.15 -14.12
C ARG A 494 -0.08 4.19 -13.90
N LEU A 495 0.35 4.10 -12.64
CA LEU A 495 1.37 3.18 -12.16
C LEU A 495 0.66 1.93 -11.63
N SER A 496 1.00 0.75 -12.14
CA SER A 496 0.38 -0.52 -11.77
C SER A 496 1.41 -1.44 -11.14
N GLY A 497 1.11 -1.98 -9.96
CA GLY A 497 1.97 -2.95 -9.27
C GLY A 497 3.30 -2.38 -8.80
N LYS A 498 3.32 -1.74 -7.62
CA LYS A 498 4.51 -1.17 -6.98
C LYS A 498 5.62 -2.22 -6.80
N TRP A 499 6.86 -1.89 -7.15
CA TRP A 499 8.03 -2.77 -7.11
C TRP A 499 7.79 -4.11 -7.81
N GLN A 500 7.48 -4.09 -9.11
CA GLN A 500 7.14 -5.28 -9.91
C GLN A 500 5.99 -6.09 -9.30
N ALA A 501 4.94 -5.39 -8.87
CA ALA A 501 3.77 -5.92 -8.17
C ALA A 501 4.05 -6.61 -6.83
N THR A 502 5.30 -6.64 -6.33
CA THR A 502 5.61 -7.22 -5.01
C THR A 502 4.98 -6.45 -3.84
N ARG A 503 4.55 -5.20 -4.09
CA ARG A 503 3.90 -4.34 -3.10
C ARG A 503 2.68 -3.63 -3.71
N LEU A 504 1.82 -3.14 -2.82
CA LEU A 504 0.71 -2.25 -3.17
C LEU A 504 1.06 -0.81 -2.81
N PHE A 505 0.42 0.13 -3.49
CA PHE A 505 0.42 1.53 -3.14
C PHE A 505 -0.44 1.78 -1.90
N ASN A 506 -0.07 2.73 -1.06
CA ASN A 506 -0.81 3.12 0.14
C ASN A 506 -1.10 4.64 0.17
N GLN A 507 -1.80 5.10 1.22
CA GLN A 507 -2.15 6.52 1.35
C GLN A 507 -0.92 7.41 1.56
N THR A 508 0.12 6.88 2.22
CA THR A 508 1.40 7.57 2.40
C THR A 508 2.08 7.84 1.06
N ASP A 509 2.02 6.89 0.12
CA ASP A 509 2.52 7.08 -1.25
C ASP A 509 1.77 8.20 -1.97
N VAL A 510 0.46 8.33 -1.76
CA VAL A 510 -0.34 9.44 -2.31
C VAL A 510 0.16 10.77 -1.76
N GLN A 511 0.29 10.90 -0.44
CA GLN A 511 0.76 12.13 0.23
C GLN A 511 2.18 12.52 -0.21
N HIS A 512 3.08 11.55 -0.26
CA HIS A 512 4.45 11.76 -0.73
C HIS A 512 4.49 12.20 -2.20
N THR A 513 3.70 11.55 -3.05
CA THR A 513 3.64 11.90 -4.48
C THR A 513 3.03 13.28 -4.70
N GLU A 514 1.98 13.64 -3.96
CA GLU A 514 1.40 15.00 -4.02
C GLU A 514 2.40 16.07 -3.58
N SER A 515 3.20 15.80 -2.55
CA SER A 515 4.25 16.71 -2.10
C SER A 515 5.34 16.89 -3.17
N LEU A 516 5.80 15.80 -3.78
CA LEU A 516 6.79 15.84 -4.87
C LEU A 516 6.23 16.54 -6.12
N LEU A 517 4.97 16.28 -6.46
CA LEU A 517 4.28 16.93 -7.58
C LEU A 517 4.19 18.45 -7.37
N MET A 518 3.88 18.89 -6.15
CA MET A 518 3.83 20.31 -5.79
C MET A 518 5.20 20.96 -5.99
N ILE A 519 6.28 20.34 -5.51
CA ILE A 519 7.65 20.84 -5.69
C ILE A 519 8.03 20.87 -7.17
N ALA A 520 7.73 19.82 -7.94
CA ALA A 520 8.04 19.75 -9.36
C ALA A 520 7.32 20.85 -10.17
N ARG A 521 6.04 21.12 -9.85
CA ARG A 521 5.26 22.21 -10.48
C ARG A 521 5.84 23.58 -10.14
N MET A 522 6.22 23.80 -8.89
CA MET A 522 6.87 25.04 -8.47
C MET A 522 8.19 25.27 -9.23
N ALA A 523 9.03 24.23 -9.33
CA ALA A 523 10.29 24.32 -10.07
C ALA A 523 10.08 24.62 -11.57
N SER A 524 9.12 23.94 -12.21
CA SER A 524 8.81 24.15 -13.62
C SER A 524 8.32 25.58 -13.90
N ASN A 525 7.40 26.09 -13.08
CA ASN A 525 6.87 27.45 -13.23
C ASN A 525 7.93 28.53 -12.94
N ALA A 526 8.80 28.30 -11.94
CA ALA A 526 9.90 29.22 -11.63
C ALA A 526 10.93 29.31 -12.77
N SER A 527 11.27 28.18 -13.39
CA SER A 527 12.18 28.13 -14.54
C SER A 527 11.62 28.89 -15.74
N GLU A 528 10.34 28.71 -16.05
CA GLU A 528 9.65 29.44 -17.12
C GLU A 528 9.63 30.95 -16.87
N THR A 529 9.28 31.36 -15.64
CA THR A 529 9.26 32.79 -15.25
C THR A 529 10.64 33.41 -15.39
N ARG A 530 11.70 32.70 -15.00
CA ARG A 530 13.09 33.14 -15.13
C ARG A 530 13.48 33.32 -16.59
N LEU A 531 13.15 32.37 -17.47
CA LEU A 531 13.42 32.48 -18.90
C LEU A 531 12.69 33.65 -19.54
N GLN A 532 11.43 33.87 -19.16
CA GLN A 532 10.65 35.02 -19.61
C GLN A 532 11.28 36.34 -19.15
N ALA A 533 11.72 36.42 -17.89
CA ALA A 533 12.40 37.59 -17.33
C ALA A 533 13.73 37.89 -18.05
N ILE A 534 14.57 36.87 -18.29
CA ILE A 534 15.83 37.04 -19.05
C ILE A 534 15.54 37.54 -20.47
N THR A 535 14.51 37.01 -21.12
CA THR A 535 14.14 37.41 -22.49
C THR A 535 13.57 38.83 -22.52
N ALA A 536 12.81 39.22 -21.51
CA ALA A 536 12.29 40.58 -21.36
C ALA A 536 13.42 41.59 -21.10
N GLU A 537 14.36 41.24 -20.22
CA GLU A 537 15.51 42.09 -19.90
C GLU A 537 16.43 42.27 -21.10
N ARG A 538 16.69 41.20 -21.85
CA ARG A 538 17.44 41.29 -23.11
C ARG A 538 16.77 42.23 -24.11
N ARG A 539 15.44 42.21 -24.20
CA ARG A 539 14.68 43.15 -25.06
C ARG A 539 14.78 44.59 -24.57
N ARG A 540 14.67 44.82 -23.25
CA ARG A 540 14.81 46.14 -22.63
C ARG A 540 16.19 46.75 -22.91
N ILE A 541 17.26 45.99 -22.66
CA ILE A 541 18.64 46.44 -22.90
C ILE A 541 18.84 46.85 -24.37
N MET A 542 18.32 46.06 -25.32
CA MET A 542 18.44 46.39 -26.74
C MET A 542 17.67 47.67 -27.13
N HIS A 543 16.53 47.92 -26.49
CA HIS A 543 15.76 49.15 -26.69
C HIS A 543 16.47 50.37 -26.10
N ASP A 544 16.94 50.28 -24.85
CA ASP A 544 17.68 51.37 -24.19
C ASP A 544 18.97 51.71 -24.96
N LEU A 545 19.67 50.70 -25.48
CA LEU A 545 20.86 50.90 -26.31
C LEU A 545 20.52 51.60 -27.63
N HIS A 546 19.39 51.27 -28.25
CA HIS A 546 18.92 51.95 -29.46
C HIS A 546 18.67 53.44 -29.21
N ASP A 547 17.98 53.77 -28.14
CA ASP A 547 17.51 55.14 -27.92
C ASP A 547 18.62 56.04 -27.37
N SER A 548 19.41 55.55 -26.40
CA SER A 548 20.47 56.32 -25.78
C SER A 548 21.69 56.50 -26.69
N VAL A 549 22.23 55.40 -27.23
CA VAL A 549 23.44 55.44 -28.08
C VAL A 549 23.09 55.97 -29.46
N GLY A 550 21.92 55.61 -30.00
CA GLY A 550 21.45 56.13 -31.29
C GLY A 550 21.29 57.65 -31.29
N ALA A 551 20.69 58.22 -30.23
CA ALA A 551 20.55 59.67 -30.10
C ALA A 551 21.90 60.40 -29.92
N GLN A 552 22.84 59.80 -29.16
CA GLN A 552 24.19 60.37 -28.98
C GLN A 552 24.98 60.40 -30.28
N LEU A 553 24.96 59.30 -31.07
CA LEU A 553 25.62 59.24 -32.37
C LEU A 553 25.01 60.24 -33.36
N LEU A 554 23.69 60.41 -33.35
CA LEU A 554 23.01 61.41 -34.19
C LEU A 554 23.44 62.84 -33.82
N THR A 555 23.54 63.14 -32.51
CA THR A 555 23.98 64.44 -32.02
C THR A 555 25.44 64.72 -32.38
N LEU A 556 26.32 63.72 -32.24
CA LEU A 556 27.72 63.80 -32.65
C LEU A 556 27.86 64.07 -34.14
N MET A 557 27.08 63.37 -34.97
CA MET A 557 27.08 63.54 -36.43
C MET A 557 26.78 65.00 -36.85
N HIS A 558 25.84 65.68 -36.17
CA HIS A 558 25.53 67.08 -36.45
C HIS A 558 26.59 68.08 -35.97
N LYS A 559 27.41 67.72 -34.97
CA LYS A 559 28.46 68.59 -34.41
C LYS A 559 29.83 68.42 -35.06
N LEU A 560 30.04 67.36 -35.85
CA LEU A 560 31.32 67.09 -36.49
C LEU A 560 31.51 67.94 -37.76
N PRO A 561 32.59 68.76 -37.83
CA PRO A 561 32.87 69.62 -38.98
C PRO A 561 33.51 68.85 -40.15
N ASN A 562 34.24 67.76 -39.88
CA ASN A 562 34.88 66.94 -40.91
C ASN A 562 33.87 65.98 -41.58
N PRO A 563 33.70 66.03 -42.92
CA PRO A 563 32.81 65.11 -43.64
C PRO A 563 33.15 63.62 -43.44
N GLU A 564 34.42 63.25 -43.26
CA GLU A 564 34.82 61.86 -43.03
C GLU A 564 34.33 61.33 -41.66
N HIS A 565 34.46 62.16 -40.61
CA HIS A 565 33.97 61.79 -39.27
C HIS A 565 32.44 61.70 -39.23
N ARG A 566 31.74 62.54 -40.01
CA ARG A 566 30.28 62.47 -40.15
C ARG A 566 29.84 61.17 -40.81
N GLN A 567 30.53 60.75 -41.86
CA GLN A 567 30.29 59.47 -42.54
C GLN A 567 30.53 58.28 -41.58
N ALA A 568 31.61 58.32 -40.79
CA ALA A 568 31.88 57.28 -39.79
C ALA A 568 30.78 57.17 -38.72
N ALA A 569 30.27 58.29 -38.23
CA ALA A 569 29.14 58.31 -37.27
C ALA A 569 27.84 57.78 -37.89
N GLN A 570 27.57 58.09 -39.15
CA GLN A 570 26.41 57.58 -39.88
C GLN A 570 26.48 56.06 -40.07
N MET A 571 27.65 55.54 -40.43
CA MET A 571 27.88 54.09 -40.54
C MET A 571 27.71 53.37 -39.20
N ALA A 572 28.19 53.96 -38.10
CA ALA A 572 28.00 53.42 -36.75
C ALA A 572 26.51 53.38 -36.36
N LEU A 573 25.75 54.43 -36.66
CA LEU A 573 24.30 54.49 -36.38
C LEU A 573 23.52 53.45 -37.18
N THR A 574 23.82 53.29 -38.47
CA THR A 574 23.18 52.27 -39.32
C THR A 574 23.51 50.87 -38.82
N THR A 575 24.76 50.63 -38.44
CA THR A 575 25.19 49.34 -37.86
C THR A 575 24.47 49.04 -36.55
N LEU A 576 24.28 50.04 -35.69
CA LEU A 576 23.54 49.90 -34.43
C LEU A 576 22.06 49.60 -34.68
N ARG A 577 21.40 50.30 -35.61
CA ARG A 577 20.01 50.05 -35.99
C ARG A 577 19.82 48.65 -36.59
N GLU A 578 20.72 48.21 -37.46
CA GLU A 578 20.71 46.86 -38.00
C GLU A 578 20.91 45.82 -36.90
N THR A 579 21.87 46.03 -35.99
CA THR A 579 22.13 45.13 -34.87
C THR A 579 20.91 45.00 -33.96
N VAL A 580 20.25 46.10 -33.61
CA VAL A 580 19.03 46.10 -32.79
C VAL A 580 17.90 45.38 -33.52
N ARG A 581 17.63 45.72 -34.78
CA ARG A 581 16.57 45.11 -35.60
C ARG A 581 16.78 43.60 -35.76
N LEU A 582 18.02 43.16 -35.97
CA LEU A 582 18.38 41.76 -36.16
C LEU A 582 18.41 40.98 -34.83
N SER A 583 18.77 41.63 -33.71
CA SER A 583 18.77 41.02 -32.36
C SER A 583 17.37 40.68 -31.84
N GLN A 584 16.35 41.38 -32.34
CA GLN A 584 14.94 41.14 -31.99
C GLN A 584 14.31 40.01 -32.83
N LYS A 585 14.97 39.54 -33.89
CA LYS A 585 14.47 38.44 -34.72
C LYS A 585 15.04 37.10 -34.22
N THR A 586 14.14 36.18 -33.88
CA THR A 586 14.50 34.88 -33.30
C THR A 586 14.64 33.75 -34.33
N CYS A 587 14.39 34.01 -35.63
CA CYS A 587 14.35 32.99 -36.68
C CYS A 587 15.39 33.23 -37.78
N PRO A 588 15.92 32.15 -38.41
CA PRO A 588 16.84 32.27 -39.54
C PRO A 588 16.17 32.93 -40.75
N LEU A 589 16.85 33.92 -41.31
CA LEU A 589 16.39 34.89 -42.31
C LEU A 589 16.63 34.35 -43.72
N LYS A 590 15.71 34.56 -44.67
CA LYS A 590 15.88 34.03 -46.02
C LYS A 590 17.01 34.77 -46.75
N LEU A 591 17.95 34.02 -47.33
CA LEU A 591 19.09 34.59 -48.07
C LEU A 591 18.63 35.45 -49.25
N VAL A 592 17.60 35.01 -49.97
CA VAL A 592 17.08 35.70 -51.16
C VAL A 592 16.53 37.10 -50.87
N GLU A 593 15.91 37.29 -49.70
CA GLU A 593 15.37 38.60 -49.29
C GLU A 593 16.51 39.58 -49.01
N HIS A 594 17.56 39.14 -48.30
CA HIS A 594 18.72 39.98 -48.00
C HIS A 594 19.64 40.22 -49.21
N ALA A 595 19.73 39.28 -50.15
CA ALA A 595 20.43 39.51 -51.41
C ALA A 595 19.76 40.62 -52.24
N ALA A 596 18.43 40.71 -52.21
CA ALA A 596 17.69 41.80 -52.84
C ALA A 596 17.94 43.15 -52.14
N ASP A 597 17.97 43.16 -50.80
CA ASP A 597 18.33 44.36 -50.02
C ASP A 597 19.73 44.86 -50.37
N TRP A 598 20.73 43.97 -50.42
CA TRP A 598 22.11 44.32 -50.79
C TRP A 598 22.20 44.84 -52.23
N ARG A 599 21.48 44.23 -53.16
CA ARG A 599 21.44 44.70 -54.56
C ARG A 599 20.91 46.12 -54.65
N ALA A 600 19.80 46.42 -53.96
CA ALA A 600 19.22 47.75 -53.96
C ALA A 600 20.16 48.79 -53.34
N GLU A 601 20.78 48.48 -52.19
CA GLU A 601 21.72 49.38 -51.51
C GLU A 601 22.96 49.68 -52.39
N ILE A 602 23.52 48.67 -53.05
CA ILE A 602 24.73 48.85 -53.85
C ILE A 602 24.42 49.53 -55.18
N ALA A 603 23.25 49.27 -55.77
CA ALA A 603 22.81 49.97 -56.98
C ALA A 603 22.73 51.49 -56.76
N GLU A 604 22.16 51.92 -55.64
CA GLU A 604 22.09 53.35 -55.27
C GLU A 604 23.50 53.97 -55.13
N ARG A 605 24.45 53.24 -54.54
CA ARG A 605 25.83 53.71 -54.37
C ARG A 605 26.62 53.76 -55.69
N ALA A 606 26.42 52.77 -56.56
CA ALA A 606 27.07 52.72 -57.86
C ALA A 606 26.56 53.85 -58.77
N ASP A 607 25.24 54.09 -58.79
CA ASP A 607 24.60 55.17 -59.54
C ASP A 607 25.09 56.56 -59.08
N ALA A 608 25.15 56.78 -57.75
CA ALA A 608 25.70 58.01 -57.17
C ALA A 608 27.18 58.26 -57.52
N ALA A 609 27.94 57.21 -57.84
CA ALA A 609 29.33 57.28 -58.26
C ALA A 609 29.52 57.27 -59.80
N GLY A 610 28.44 57.13 -60.57
CA GLY A 610 28.48 57.04 -62.03
C GLY A 610 29.06 55.72 -62.57
N VAL A 611 28.97 54.63 -61.81
CA VAL A 611 29.56 53.31 -62.13
C VAL A 611 28.47 52.33 -62.55
N GLU A 612 28.70 51.55 -63.61
CA GLU A 612 27.75 50.51 -64.05
C GLU A 612 27.82 49.28 -63.12
N LEU A 613 26.68 48.89 -62.52
CA LEU A 613 26.58 47.70 -61.66
C LEU A 613 26.06 46.48 -62.44
N VAL A 614 26.86 45.43 -62.52
CA VAL A 614 26.47 44.11 -63.04
C VAL A 614 26.20 43.18 -61.86
N TRP A 615 24.93 42.89 -61.58
CA TRP A 615 24.52 41.98 -60.52
C TRP A 615 24.10 40.61 -61.07
N GLN A 616 24.84 39.57 -60.70
CA GLN A 616 24.53 38.19 -61.07
C GLN A 616 24.28 37.36 -59.81
N GLN A 617 23.22 36.55 -59.82
CA GLN A 617 22.97 35.62 -58.72
C GLN A 617 22.47 34.27 -59.25
N GLY A 618 22.92 33.20 -58.59
CA GLY A 618 22.39 31.85 -58.80
C GLY A 618 21.08 31.61 -58.04
N GLU A 619 20.73 30.34 -57.86
CA GLU A 619 19.56 29.95 -57.06
C GLU A 619 19.85 30.10 -55.56
N LEU A 620 19.14 31.03 -54.92
CA LEU A 620 19.29 31.34 -53.48
C LEU A 620 18.07 30.91 -52.65
N ASN A 621 17.05 30.33 -53.29
CA ASN A 621 15.82 29.88 -52.63
C ASN A 621 16.10 28.72 -51.69
N GLY A 622 15.41 28.67 -50.55
CA GLY A 622 15.55 27.60 -49.55
C GLY A 622 16.67 27.81 -48.52
N TYR A 623 17.66 28.66 -48.82
CA TYR A 623 18.77 28.93 -47.90
C TYR A 623 18.44 30.03 -46.89
N ARG A 624 18.98 29.86 -45.67
CA ARG A 624 18.78 30.81 -44.57
C ARG A 624 20.09 31.25 -43.94
N LEU A 625 20.09 32.47 -43.44
CA LEU A 625 21.19 33.08 -42.70
C LEU A 625 20.77 33.32 -41.23
N THR A 626 21.70 33.13 -40.32
CA THR A 626 21.55 33.64 -38.95
C THR A 626 21.59 35.18 -38.95
N PRO A 627 20.95 35.86 -37.98
CA PRO A 627 21.04 37.32 -37.85
C PRO A 627 22.48 37.85 -37.82
N LYS A 628 23.39 37.07 -37.22
CA LYS A 628 24.82 37.37 -37.17
C LYS A 628 25.47 37.29 -38.55
N GLN A 629 25.15 36.26 -39.35
CA GLN A 629 25.66 36.14 -40.72
C GLN A 629 25.20 37.30 -41.60
N VAL A 630 23.93 37.72 -41.49
CA VAL A 630 23.41 38.88 -42.24
C VAL A 630 24.19 40.14 -41.91
N LEU A 631 24.38 40.44 -40.62
CA LEU A 631 25.07 41.66 -40.18
C LEU A 631 26.51 41.74 -40.71
N GLU A 632 27.27 40.65 -40.57
CA GLU A 632 28.68 40.62 -40.97
C GLU A 632 28.84 40.62 -42.50
N LEU A 633 27.98 39.90 -43.24
CA LEU A 633 27.97 39.93 -44.71
C LEU A 633 27.66 41.34 -45.24
N SER A 634 26.65 42.01 -44.70
CA SER A 634 26.33 43.40 -45.07
C SER A 634 27.54 44.32 -44.87
N GLN A 635 28.29 44.15 -43.78
CA GLN A 635 29.48 44.96 -43.52
C GLN A 635 30.63 44.65 -44.50
N VAL A 636 30.91 43.37 -44.76
CA VAL A 636 31.95 42.97 -45.72
C VAL A 636 31.61 43.47 -47.13
N ILE A 637 30.36 43.33 -47.57
CA ILE A 637 29.90 43.82 -48.88
C ILE A 637 30.06 45.34 -48.99
N ARG A 638 29.59 46.09 -47.98
CA ARG A 638 29.70 47.56 -47.96
C ARG A 638 31.14 48.05 -47.99
N GLU A 639 32.02 47.40 -47.24
CA GLU A 639 33.44 47.75 -47.17
C GLU A 639 34.15 47.44 -48.49
N ALA A 640 33.89 46.27 -49.09
CA ALA A 640 34.45 45.90 -50.39
C ALA A 640 34.02 46.88 -51.50
N VAL A 641 32.73 47.23 -51.56
CA VAL A 641 32.22 48.21 -52.53
C VAL A 641 32.78 49.60 -52.26
N SER A 642 32.86 50.04 -51.00
CA SER A 642 33.46 51.35 -50.68
C SER A 642 34.92 51.43 -51.09
N ASN A 643 35.68 50.34 -50.91
CA ASN A 643 37.09 50.29 -51.31
C ASN A 643 37.23 50.34 -52.83
N ALA A 644 36.38 49.63 -53.58
CA ALA A 644 36.34 49.71 -55.04
C ALA A 644 36.06 51.15 -55.52
N LEU A 645 34.99 51.77 -55.02
CA LEU A 645 34.59 53.12 -55.46
C LEU A 645 35.59 54.22 -55.08
N LYS A 646 36.23 54.13 -53.91
CA LYS A 646 37.19 55.15 -53.44
C LYS A 646 38.58 55.03 -54.06
N HIS A 647 39.06 53.81 -54.28
CA HIS A 647 40.46 53.57 -54.61
C HIS A 647 40.71 53.14 -56.05
N ALA A 648 39.71 52.61 -56.75
CA ALA A 648 39.89 52.11 -58.11
C ALA A 648 39.31 53.00 -59.22
N ALA A 649 38.38 53.92 -58.88
CA ALA A 649 37.60 54.71 -59.83
C ALA A 649 37.07 53.85 -61.01
N PRO A 650 36.30 52.78 -60.72
CA PRO A 650 35.87 51.80 -61.71
C PRO A 650 34.84 52.40 -62.68
N ASN A 651 34.78 51.87 -63.91
CA ASN A 651 33.64 52.07 -64.81
C ASN A 651 32.58 50.97 -64.61
N HIS A 652 33.01 49.76 -64.22
CA HIS A 652 32.16 48.59 -64.00
C HIS A 652 32.44 47.95 -62.65
N LEU A 653 31.37 47.67 -61.91
CA LEU A 653 31.36 46.90 -60.66
C LEU A 653 30.50 45.64 -60.86
N GLU A 654 31.10 44.47 -60.71
CA GLU A 654 30.41 43.18 -60.85
C GLU A 654 30.27 42.51 -59.48
N ILE A 655 29.05 42.08 -59.13
CA ILE A 655 28.79 41.29 -57.93
C ILE A 655 28.09 39.99 -58.33
N TRP A 656 28.71 38.87 -57.94
CA TRP A 656 28.21 37.53 -58.18
C TRP A 656 27.97 36.79 -56.87
N LEU A 657 26.78 36.20 -56.72
CA LEU A 657 26.41 35.41 -55.54
C LEU A 657 25.82 34.05 -55.94
N LYS A 658 26.36 32.95 -55.42
CA LYS A 658 25.81 31.60 -55.65
C LYS A 658 26.03 30.71 -54.44
N VAL A 659 25.10 29.77 -54.22
CA VAL A 659 25.28 28.68 -53.25
C VAL A 659 25.67 27.40 -53.99
N VAL A 660 26.74 26.74 -53.52
CA VAL A 660 27.20 25.42 -54.00
C VAL A 660 27.60 24.62 -52.77
N ASP A 661 27.10 23.39 -52.64
CA ASP A 661 27.41 22.48 -51.52
C ASP A 661 27.26 23.14 -50.13
N ASP A 662 26.14 23.84 -49.91
CA ASP A 662 25.85 24.61 -48.68
C ASP A 662 26.87 25.71 -48.34
N LEU A 663 27.72 26.09 -49.29
CA LEU A 663 28.64 27.22 -49.17
C LEU A 663 28.13 28.40 -50.00
N LEU A 664 28.01 29.56 -49.36
CA LEU A 664 27.75 30.81 -50.06
C LEU A 664 29.05 31.35 -50.63
N HIS A 665 29.11 31.43 -51.95
CA HIS A 665 30.17 32.09 -52.68
C HIS A 665 29.72 33.48 -53.11
N LEU A 666 30.48 34.49 -52.68
CA LEU A 666 30.32 35.89 -53.05
C LEU A 666 31.60 36.35 -53.74
N ARG A 667 31.46 36.92 -54.93
CA ARG A 667 32.56 37.58 -55.67
C ARG A 667 32.18 39.03 -55.94
N ILE A 668 33.04 39.96 -55.56
CA ILE A 668 32.90 41.39 -55.87
C ILE A 668 34.12 41.77 -56.70
N SER A 669 33.91 42.19 -57.95
CA SER A 669 34.98 42.51 -58.89
C SER A 669 34.81 43.92 -59.44
N ASN A 670 35.89 44.66 -59.63
CA ASN A 670 35.84 45.99 -60.26
C ASN A 670 37.00 46.17 -61.23
N ASP A 671 36.75 46.95 -62.29
CA ASP A 671 37.79 47.46 -63.18
C ASP A 671 38.41 48.76 -62.62
N GLY A 672 39.30 49.39 -63.37
CA GLY A 672 39.91 50.67 -63.00
C GLY A 672 41.37 50.57 -62.55
N THR A 673 41.89 51.65 -61.97
CA THR A 673 43.31 51.76 -61.61
C THR A 673 43.56 51.30 -60.18
N PHE A 674 44.32 50.24 -60.01
CA PHE A 674 44.76 49.76 -58.70
C PHE A 674 46.27 49.54 -58.69
N ARG A 675 46.89 49.66 -57.51
CA ARG A 675 48.30 49.28 -57.31
C ARG A 675 48.42 47.76 -57.35
N PRO A 676 49.58 47.18 -57.73
CA PRO A 676 49.81 45.74 -57.60
C PRO A 676 49.52 45.26 -56.17
N LEU A 677 48.87 44.10 -56.01
CA LEU A 677 48.50 43.57 -54.68
C LEU A 677 49.72 43.45 -53.74
N ALA A 678 50.91 43.20 -54.28
CA ALA A 678 52.16 43.13 -53.52
C ALA A 678 52.58 44.45 -52.86
N GLU A 679 52.12 45.58 -53.39
CA GLU A 679 52.42 46.94 -52.88
C GLU A 679 51.35 47.46 -51.92
N TRP A 680 50.29 46.67 -51.67
CA TRP A 680 49.24 47.06 -50.75
C TRP A 680 49.73 46.96 -49.33
N GLN A 681 49.90 48.11 -48.68
CA GLN A 681 49.98 48.14 -47.23
C GLN A 681 48.62 47.71 -46.68
N GLN A 682 48.62 46.73 -45.78
CA GLN A 682 47.40 46.16 -45.22
C GLN A 682 46.66 47.24 -44.40
N GLY A 683 45.73 47.95 -45.07
CA GLY A 683 44.87 48.93 -44.43
C GLY A 683 43.89 48.29 -43.45
N THR A 684 43.32 49.09 -42.56
CA THR A 684 42.35 48.65 -41.54
C THR A 684 41.12 47.95 -42.14
N GLY A 685 40.69 48.34 -43.36
CA GLY A 685 39.52 47.80 -44.05
C GLY A 685 39.65 46.33 -44.48
N ILE A 686 40.74 45.98 -45.20
CA ILE A 686 40.96 44.60 -45.68
C ILE A 686 41.22 43.64 -44.51
N HIS A 687 41.99 44.07 -43.51
CA HIS A 687 42.22 43.30 -42.30
C HIS A 687 40.91 43.03 -41.54
N SER A 688 40.05 44.05 -41.45
CA SER A 688 38.73 43.92 -40.81
C SER A 688 37.81 42.97 -41.58
N MET A 689 37.77 43.04 -42.92
CA MET A 689 37.01 42.08 -43.73
C MET A 689 37.53 40.65 -43.55
N GLN A 690 38.84 40.44 -43.59
CA GLN A 690 39.45 39.11 -43.36
C GLN A 690 39.10 38.57 -41.98
N HIS A 691 39.26 39.38 -40.92
CA HIS A 691 38.96 38.96 -39.55
C HIS A 691 37.48 38.59 -39.34
N ARG A 692 36.54 39.37 -39.89
CA ARG A 692 35.11 39.07 -39.84
C ARG A 692 34.79 37.75 -40.52
N VAL A 693 35.35 37.53 -41.70
CA VAL A 693 35.11 36.32 -42.48
C VAL A 693 35.68 35.08 -41.80
N THR A 694 36.95 35.11 -41.37
CA THR A 694 37.62 33.94 -40.81
C THR A 694 37.15 33.61 -39.40
N THR A 695 37.04 34.63 -38.54
CA THR A 695 36.78 34.42 -37.11
C THR A 695 35.30 34.33 -36.81
N THR A 696 34.48 35.12 -37.51
CA THR A 696 33.07 35.31 -37.15
C THR A 696 32.13 34.50 -38.04
N LEU A 697 32.44 34.41 -39.34
CA LEU A 697 31.66 33.65 -40.32
C LEU A 697 32.23 32.26 -40.61
N GLN A 698 33.41 31.93 -40.05
CA GLN A 698 34.13 30.67 -40.30
C GLN A 698 34.34 30.38 -41.81
N GLY A 699 34.53 31.44 -42.59
CA GLY A 699 34.75 31.38 -44.03
C GLY A 699 36.18 31.71 -44.45
N SER A 700 36.37 31.88 -45.76
CA SER A 700 37.65 32.31 -46.34
C SER A 700 37.44 33.52 -47.26
N LEU A 701 38.37 34.47 -47.19
CA LEU A 701 38.42 35.64 -48.08
C LEU A 701 39.74 35.62 -48.85
N ARG A 702 39.66 35.77 -50.17
CA ARG A 702 40.82 35.84 -51.08
C ARG A 702 40.69 37.07 -51.98
N LEU A 703 41.82 37.72 -52.24
CA LEU A 703 41.93 38.79 -53.23
C LEU A 703 42.63 38.22 -54.46
N LEU A 704 42.07 38.46 -55.64
CA LEU A 704 42.67 38.07 -56.93
C LEU A 704 42.85 39.32 -57.77
N GLU A 705 44.04 39.49 -58.35
CA GLU A 705 44.31 40.47 -59.40
C GLU A 705 44.37 39.77 -60.76
N GLN A 706 43.82 40.42 -61.77
CA GLN A 706 43.93 40.04 -63.17
C GLN A 706 44.53 41.23 -63.91
N THR A 707 45.61 41.02 -64.66
CA THR A 707 46.40 42.09 -65.29
C THR A 707 45.88 42.51 -66.68
N THR A 708 45.08 41.66 -67.33
CA THR A 708 44.54 41.90 -68.68
C THR A 708 43.16 41.27 -68.87
N PRO A 709 42.07 42.05 -68.97
CA PRO A 709 42.00 43.47 -68.57
C PRO A 709 42.27 43.64 -67.05
N PRO A 710 42.75 44.81 -66.60
CA PRO A 710 43.01 45.08 -65.19
C PRO A 710 41.71 44.98 -64.38
N GLN A 711 41.60 43.94 -63.55
CA GLN A 711 40.46 43.69 -62.68
C GLN A 711 40.96 43.22 -61.32
N ILE A 712 40.31 43.67 -60.24
CA ILE A 712 40.51 43.11 -58.90
C ILE A 712 39.23 42.47 -58.41
N SER A 713 39.35 41.29 -57.78
CA SER A 713 38.22 40.51 -57.28
C SER A 713 38.41 40.13 -55.81
N VAL A 714 37.41 40.41 -54.99
CA VAL A 714 37.27 39.91 -53.62
C VAL A 714 36.38 38.68 -53.66
N LEU A 715 36.93 37.52 -53.31
CA LEU A 715 36.20 36.25 -53.24
C LEU A 715 36.02 35.85 -51.79
N LEU A 716 34.77 35.62 -51.41
CA LEU A 716 34.34 35.18 -50.10
C LEU A 716 33.61 33.84 -50.23
N THR A 717 33.97 32.87 -49.38
CA THR A 717 33.22 31.62 -49.21
C THR A 717 32.87 31.45 -47.74
N ILE A 718 31.58 31.29 -47.41
CA ILE A 718 31.14 31.02 -46.03
C ILE A 718 30.20 29.79 -45.98
N PRO A 719 30.22 29.01 -44.89
CA PRO A 719 29.25 27.95 -44.68
C PRO A 719 27.87 28.52 -44.33
N LEU A 720 26.83 27.96 -44.96
CA LEU A 720 25.45 28.18 -44.57
C LEU A 720 25.04 27.08 -43.61
N ASN A 721 24.36 27.44 -42.51
CA ASN A 721 23.72 26.41 -41.70
C ASN A 721 22.50 25.92 -42.46
N THR A 722 22.53 24.67 -42.90
CA THR A 722 21.31 23.93 -43.25
C THR A 722 20.52 23.73 -41.97
N GLY A 723 19.61 24.68 -41.72
CA GLY A 723 18.58 24.56 -40.69
C GLY A 723 17.40 23.78 -41.22
#